data_AF-A0A9E3KUS5-F1
#
_entry.id   AF-A0A9E3KUS5-F1
#
_cell.length_a   1.000
_cell.length_b   1.000
_cell.length_c   1.000
_cell.angle_alpha   90.00
_cell.angle_beta   90.00
_cell.angle_gamma   90.00
#
_symmetry.space_group_name_H-M   'P 1'
#
loop_
_entity.id
_entity.type
_entity.pdbx_description
1 polymer ?
#
loop_
_entity_poly.entity_id
_entity_poly.type
_entity_poly.pdbx_seq_one_letter_code
_entity_poly.pdbx_strand_id
1 'polypeptide(L)'
;MKNVLILCFTMLTLPVFAQVTISGVVTDVKGEPVPGANVLLLNTYDGTTSGLDGKFSFTTTEKGMQSLVVKFIGFKEYQLQLDLSKSYTGLTIALKEEINQLEAVTITAGAFAASDESRRTIFRALDIATTAGATADIAGALNTLPGTQKVGESGRLFVRGGDGNEVRTFIDGMLVLDAYGPAAPNTPSRGRFLPFMFKGTSFSTGGYSAEYGQALSSALVLDSKDEEQSSRTDFGLLSVGADVAHTQAWKNASWAGKIGYTNIRPYFGLINQEIDWKKAPVSIEGSSAYRQRVGKSGMFKVYGNFNHSDFSLHHHDIDDPDVTTLIDVNNNFRYLNGSYKTSLNEKWSLRSGLSYTLTQNNLQQGDVKLNESDEGIHAKLAFDGSLSDKVEIRTGAEVINRDYQAAVDTSSFVPGFHEVISAAFVEADLYASNKFVTRVGGRVEYNNLLNQFSVDPRISFAYKTGKNGQVSFAYGKFRQSPKNEWLRWDNQLGAEKSDHYILNYQLIENRRTFRVEGYYKTYSDLIKFKNGNPFVLNNEGSGYARGVELFYRDNKTIRNADYWISYSFLDTERDYLDTRYAVTPSFASAHNFSVVYKHFVSSLKTQFGATYSFTSGRPYNNPNEDQFNNGRTRSYQDLSVNISYLPKPNLIVYFSCTNVLGYDNIFGYEYSNTQNADGIYNSRAIRQAAPRFVFLGVFITLSKDKSINQLPSL
;
A
#
# COMPACT_ATOMS: atom_id res chain seq x y z
N MET A 1 -15.48 57.24 -83.99
CA MET A 1 -16.38 56.30 -83.29
C MET A 1 -15.91 54.84 -83.45
N LYS A 2 -14.70 54.49 -82.98
CA LYS A 2 -14.17 53.11 -83.06
C LYS A 2 -13.58 52.58 -81.74
N ASN A 3 -13.38 53.44 -80.74
CA ASN A 3 -12.71 53.07 -79.48
C ASN A 3 -13.67 52.90 -78.28
N VAL A 4 -14.99 53.05 -78.47
CA VAL A 4 -16.00 52.88 -77.40
C VAL A 4 -16.64 51.48 -77.43
N LEU A 5 -16.61 50.77 -78.56
CA LEU A 5 -17.20 49.42 -78.67
C LEU A 5 -16.29 48.30 -78.11
N ILE A 6 -14.98 48.54 -77.99
CA ILE A 6 -14.02 47.54 -77.47
C ILE A 6 -13.98 47.53 -75.93
N LEU A 7 -14.44 48.61 -75.27
CA LEU A 7 -14.53 48.68 -73.81
C LEU A 7 -15.79 48.01 -73.24
N CYS A 8 -16.80 47.73 -74.07
CA CYS A 8 -18.03 47.02 -73.65
C CYS A 8 -17.98 45.50 -73.85
N PHE A 9 -17.01 44.95 -74.59
CA PHE A 9 -16.94 43.50 -74.86
C PHE A 9 -15.93 42.74 -73.97
N THR A 10 -15.11 43.45 -73.19
CA THR A 10 -14.17 42.85 -72.22
C THR A 10 -14.75 42.69 -70.81
N MET A 11 -16.05 42.98 -70.61
CA MET A 11 -16.73 42.83 -69.31
C MET A 11 -17.55 41.53 -69.14
N LEU A 12 -17.53 40.61 -70.12
CA LEU A 12 -18.25 39.33 -70.03
C LEU A 12 -17.32 38.14 -70.21
N THR A 13 -16.64 37.74 -69.14
CA THR A 13 -16.35 36.33 -68.81
C THR A 13 -15.68 36.29 -67.43
N LEU A 14 -16.44 36.58 -66.38
CA LEU A 14 -16.04 36.12 -65.04
C LEU A 14 -16.35 34.62 -64.98
N PRO A 15 -15.36 33.72 -64.82
CA PRO A 15 -15.67 32.34 -64.45
C PRO A 15 -16.34 32.36 -63.08
N VAL A 16 -17.63 32.05 -63.04
CA VAL A 16 -18.33 31.74 -61.80
C VAL A 16 -17.77 30.42 -61.30
N PHE A 17 -16.76 30.48 -60.44
CA PHE A 17 -16.37 29.32 -59.64
C PHE A 17 -17.51 29.04 -58.68
N ALA A 18 -18.30 28.00 -58.95
CA ALA A 18 -19.31 27.53 -58.01
C ALA A 18 -18.58 26.97 -56.78
N GLN A 19 -18.46 27.79 -55.74
CA GLN A 19 -17.94 27.38 -54.45
C GLN A 19 -19.00 26.53 -53.74
N VAL A 20 -18.60 25.35 -53.29
CA VAL A 20 -19.45 24.47 -52.51
C VAL A 20 -19.40 24.96 -51.06
N THR A 21 -20.55 25.30 -50.50
CA THR A 21 -20.65 25.74 -49.09
C THR A 21 -20.95 24.54 -48.21
N ILE A 22 -20.19 24.39 -47.13
CA ILE A 22 -20.41 23.40 -46.08
C ILE A 22 -20.65 24.15 -44.77
N SER A 23 -21.83 23.98 -44.18
CA SER A 23 -22.20 24.61 -42.91
C SER A 23 -23.03 23.71 -42.01
N GLY A 24 -22.94 23.96 -40.71
CA GLY A 24 -23.60 23.16 -39.70
C GLY A 24 -23.31 23.61 -38.28
N VAL A 25 -23.60 22.72 -37.33
CA VAL A 25 -23.32 22.87 -35.91
C VAL A 25 -22.59 21.63 -35.40
N VAL A 26 -21.54 21.85 -34.60
CA VAL A 26 -20.83 20.83 -33.85
C VAL A 26 -21.35 20.85 -32.41
N THR A 27 -21.84 19.71 -31.96
CA THR A 27 -22.38 19.48 -30.61
C THR A 27 -21.69 18.29 -29.96
N ASP A 28 -21.82 18.15 -28.65
CA ASP A 28 -21.54 16.89 -27.98
C ASP A 28 -22.76 15.95 -28.06
N VAL A 29 -22.63 14.74 -27.53
CA VAL A 29 -23.74 13.77 -27.48
C VAL A 29 -24.93 14.20 -26.59
N LYS A 30 -24.77 15.24 -25.77
CA LYS A 30 -25.82 15.82 -24.92
C LYS A 30 -26.52 17.01 -25.59
N GLY A 31 -26.05 17.43 -26.77
CA GLY A 31 -26.58 18.56 -27.53
C GLY A 31 -25.95 19.90 -27.16
N GLU A 32 -24.93 19.93 -26.30
CA GLU A 32 -24.19 21.16 -25.96
C GLU A 32 -23.25 21.55 -27.11
N PRO A 33 -23.13 22.84 -27.46
CA PRO A 33 -22.25 23.28 -28.53
C PRO A 33 -20.78 23.05 -28.19
N VAL A 34 -19.99 22.60 -29.16
CA VAL A 34 -18.54 22.42 -29.01
C VAL A 34 -17.81 23.56 -29.72
N PRO A 35 -17.41 24.62 -29.00
CA PRO A 35 -16.68 25.74 -29.60
C PRO A 35 -15.20 25.38 -29.82
N GLY A 36 -14.62 25.87 -30.91
CA GLY A 36 -13.20 25.63 -31.21
C GLY A 36 -12.88 24.30 -31.89
N ALA A 37 -13.88 23.53 -32.33
CA ALA A 37 -13.69 22.30 -33.09
C ALA A 37 -13.18 22.63 -34.50
N ASN A 38 -12.10 21.96 -34.91
CA ASN A 38 -11.56 22.08 -36.26
C ASN A 38 -12.37 21.22 -37.21
N VAL A 39 -12.98 21.84 -38.22
CA VAL A 39 -13.80 21.19 -39.24
C VAL A 39 -13.11 21.37 -40.58
N LEU A 40 -12.62 20.30 -41.19
CA LEU A 40 -11.78 20.37 -42.41
C LEU A 40 -12.03 19.19 -43.35
N LEU A 41 -11.76 19.37 -44.64
CA LEU A 41 -11.74 18.28 -45.60
C LEU A 41 -10.38 17.57 -45.57
N LEU A 42 -10.39 16.25 -45.41
CA LEU A 42 -9.18 15.42 -45.27
C LEU A 42 -8.25 15.63 -46.47
N ASN A 43 -6.94 15.81 -46.20
CA ASN A 43 -5.90 16.08 -47.20
C ASN A 43 -6.00 17.43 -47.94
N THR A 44 -6.72 18.40 -47.38
CA THR A 44 -6.84 19.75 -47.94
C THR A 44 -6.58 20.81 -46.86
N TYR A 45 -6.44 22.08 -47.27
CA TYR A 45 -6.42 23.21 -46.35
C TYR A 45 -7.82 23.83 -46.15
N ASP A 46 -8.84 23.26 -46.78
CA ASP A 46 -10.20 23.79 -46.76
C ASP A 46 -10.89 23.35 -45.46
N GLY A 47 -11.20 24.33 -44.62
CA GLY A 47 -11.82 24.11 -43.34
C GLY A 47 -12.08 25.40 -42.57
N THR A 48 -12.60 25.25 -41.36
CA THR A 48 -12.88 26.34 -40.43
C THR A 48 -12.89 25.82 -39.00
N THR A 49 -13.13 26.71 -38.05
CA THR A 49 -13.29 26.38 -36.63
C THR A 49 -14.72 26.72 -36.20
N SER A 50 -15.33 25.88 -35.36
CA SER A 50 -16.66 26.17 -34.82
C SER A 50 -16.65 27.38 -33.87
N GLY A 51 -17.69 28.20 -33.94
CA GLY A 51 -17.90 29.36 -33.07
C GLY A 51 -18.41 29.00 -31.67
N LEU A 52 -18.70 30.01 -30.85
CA LEU A 52 -19.19 29.85 -29.47
C LEU A 52 -20.52 29.09 -29.37
N ASP A 53 -21.35 29.17 -30.40
CA ASP A 53 -22.63 28.46 -30.52
C ASP A 53 -22.48 27.11 -31.26
N GLY A 54 -21.24 26.64 -31.46
CA GLY A 54 -20.91 25.41 -32.16
C GLY A 54 -21.07 25.49 -33.67
N LYS A 55 -21.55 26.61 -34.23
CA LYS A 55 -21.78 26.72 -35.68
C LYS A 55 -20.48 26.85 -36.45
N PHE A 56 -20.46 26.29 -37.65
CA PHE A 56 -19.34 26.39 -38.58
C PHE A 56 -19.86 26.62 -40.01
N SER A 57 -19.07 27.32 -40.82
CA SER A 57 -19.33 27.49 -42.25
C SER A 57 -18.03 27.78 -42.99
N PHE A 58 -17.80 27.11 -44.12
CA PHE A 58 -16.70 27.40 -45.04
C PHE A 58 -17.08 27.01 -46.47
N THR A 59 -16.31 27.52 -47.42
CA THR A 59 -16.46 27.25 -48.85
C THR A 59 -15.24 26.50 -49.37
N THR A 60 -15.46 25.56 -50.28
CA THR A 60 -14.39 24.76 -50.92
C THR A 60 -14.55 24.73 -52.43
N THR A 61 -13.44 24.53 -53.14
CA THR A 61 -13.41 24.28 -54.59
C THR A 61 -13.21 22.81 -54.93
N GLU A 62 -13.02 21.96 -53.93
CA GLU A 62 -12.85 20.51 -54.09
C GLU A 62 -14.11 19.85 -54.64
N LYS A 63 -13.92 18.75 -55.38
CA LYS A 63 -15.02 18.05 -56.08
C LYS A 63 -14.99 16.55 -55.79
N GLY A 64 -16.14 15.91 -56.00
CA GLY A 64 -16.33 14.48 -55.81
C GLY A 64 -16.43 14.09 -54.33
N MET A 65 -16.20 12.81 -54.05
CA MET A 65 -16.28 12.25 -52.71
C MET A 65 -15.10 12.72 -51.85
N GLN A 66 -15.40 13.48 -50.80
CA GLN A 66 -14.43 13.96 -49.82
C GLN A 66 -14.85 13.59 -48.40
N SER A 67 -13.87 13.43 -47.50
CA SER A 67 -14.14 13.15 -46.08
C SER A 67 -14.07 14.43 -45.28
N LEU A 68 -15.20 14.86 -44.72
CA LEU A 68 -15.26 15.93 -43.74
C LEU A 68 -14.83 15.38 -42.38
N VAL A 69 -13.76 15.95 -41.83
CA VAL A 69 -13.17 15.55 -40.56
C VAL A 69 -13.41 16.64 -39.54
N VAL A 70 -13.95 16.27 -38.38
CA VAL A 70 -14.09 17.16 -37.24
C VAL A 70 -13.22 16.67 -36.09
N LYS A 71 -12.34 17.54 -35.60
CA LYS A 71 -11.41 17.27 -34.50
C LYS A 71 -11.55 18.30 -33.41
N PHE A 72 -11.61 17.83 -32.18
CA PHE A 72 -11.50 18.68 -31.01
C PHE A 72 -10.79 17.92 -29.89
N ILE A 73 -9.99 18.61 -29.09
CA ILE A 73 -9.22 17.99 -28.00
C ILE A 73 -10.20 17.37 -27.00
N GLY A 74 -9.99 16.10 -26.65
CA GLY A 74 -10.86 15.34 -25.74
C GLY A 74 -12.07 14.68 -26.41
N PHE A 75 -12.16 14.70 -27.75
CA PHE A 75 -13.21 14.05 -28.53
C PHE A 75 -12.63 13.15 -29.61
N LYS A 76 -13.35 12.07 -29.92
CA LYS A 76 -13.02 11.19 -31.04
C LYS A 76 -13.16 11.93 -32.35
N GLU A 77 -12.20 11.72 -33.23
CA GLU A 77 -12.26 12.20 -34.61
C GLU A 77 -13.54 11.69 -35.29
N TYR A 78 -14.35 12.64 -35.79
CA TYR A 78 -15.56 12.33 -36.54
C TYR A 78 -15.28 12.49 -38.03
N GLN A 79 -15.61 11.46 -38.81
CA GLN A 79 -15.48 11.49 -40.27
C GLN A 79 -16.83 11.27 -40.94
N LEU A 80 -17.16 12.13 -41.90
CA LEU A 80 -18.38 12.04 -42.70
C LEU A 80 -18.01 12.17 -44.19
N GLN A 81 -18.38 11.17 -45.00
CA GLN A 81 -18.22 11.28 -46.44
C GLN A 81 -19.29 12.18 -47.05
N LEU A 82 -18.85 13.16 -47.84
CA LEU A 82 -19.68 14.11 -48.57
C LEU A 82 -19.36 14.05 -50.06
N ASP A 83 -20.38 14.08 -50.90
CA ASP A 83 -20.20 14.29 -52.34
C ASP A 83 -20.30 15.79 -52.64
N LEU A 84 -19.16 16.42 -52.93
CA LEU A 84 -19.06 17.86 -53.17
C LEU A 84 -19.58 18.27 -54.57
N SER A 85 -20.50 17.49 -55.15
CA SER A 85 -21.32 17.92 -56.29
C SER A 85 -22.39 18.96 -55.90
N LYS A 86 -22.67 19.12 -54.59
CA LYS A 86 -23.66 20.06 -54.03
C LYS A 86 -23.21 20.65 -52.70
N SER A 87 -23.79 21.80 -52.32
CA SER A 87 -23.59 22.42 -51.00
C SER A 87 -24.35 21.67 -49.89
N TYR A 88 -23.77 21.64 -48.70
CA TYR A 88 -24.34 21.04 -47.50
C TYR A 88 -24.59 22.14 -46.47
N THR A 89 -25.84 22.33 -46.07
CA THR A 89 -26.22 23.33 -45.05
C THR A 89 -27.01 22.67 -43.93
N GLY A 90 -26.76 23.10 -42.70
CA GLY A 90 -27.44 22.55 -41.51
C GLY A 90 -26.95 21.16 -41.07
N LEU A 91 -25.71 20.78 -41.38
CA LEU A 91 -25.13 19.55 -40.85
C LEU A 91 -25.13 19.58 -39.30
N THR A 92 -25.62 18.52 -38.67
CA THR A 92 -25.53 18.37 -37.20
C THR A 92 -24.51 17.29 -36.90
N ILE A 93 -23.37 17.68 -36.35
CA ILE A 93 -22.25 16.78 -36.06
C ILE A 93 -22.16 16.63 -34.54
N ALA A 94 -22.48 15.45 -34.02
CA ALA A 94 -22.35 15.13 -32.60
C ALA A 94 -21.02 14.42 -32.35
N LEU A 95 -20.07 15.10 -31.69
CA LEU A 95 -18.80 14.52 -31.30
C LEU A 95 -18.96 13.66 -30.04
N LYS A 96 -18.29 12.50 -30.04
CA LYS A 96 -18.21 11.62 -28.88
C LYS A 96 -16.95 11.95 -28.10
N GLU A 97 -17.06 12.19 -26.80
CA GLU A 97 -15.90 12.34 -25.93
C GLU A 97 -14.97 11.12 -26.07
N GLU A 98 -13.66 11.40 -26.14
CA GLU A 98 -12.62 10.40 -26.07
C GLU A 98 -12.29 10.16 -24.59
N ILE A 99 -12.30 8.90 -24.17
CA ILE A 99 -11.90 8.55 -22.80
C ILE A 99 -10.38 8.48 -22.78
N ASN A 100 -9.76 9.49 -22.18
CA ASN A 100 -8.32 9.48 -21.94
C ASN A 100 -8.08 8.86 -20.56
N GLN A 101 -7.57 7.64 -20.51
CA GLN A 101 -7.36 6.88 -19.27
C GLN A 101 -6.43 7.59 -18.29
N LEU A 102 -5.48 8.40 -18.78
CA LEU A 102 -4.60 9.21 -17.92
C LEU A 102 -5.35 10.39 -17.27
N GLU A 103 -6.41 10.89 -17.91
CA GLU A 103 -7.26 11.96 -17.38
C GLU A 103 -8.52 11.44 -16.69
N ALA A 104 -8.87 10.17 -16.89
CA ALA A 104 -10.06 9.58 -16.29
C ALA A 104 -9.95 9.54 -14.76
N VAL A 105 -11.10 9.54 -14.09
CA VAL A 105 -11.14 9.34 -12.64
C VAL A 105 -10.66 7.93 -12.29
N THR A 106 -9.88 7.81 -11.23
CA THR A 106 -9.39 6.52 -10.71
C THR A 106 -10.02 6.22 -9.36
N ILE A 107 -10.13 4.92 -9.04
CA ILE A 107 -10.77 4.44 -7.81
C ILE A 107 -9.77 4.52 -6.65
N THR A 108 -10.12 5.30 -5.62
CA THR A 108 -9.27 5.57 -4.44
C THR A 108 -9.88 5.12 -3.11
N ALA A 109 -11.07 4.52 -3.10
CA ALA A 109 -11.71 4.07 -1.85
C ALA A 109 -10.84 3.02 -1.14
N GLY A 110 -10.49 3.28 0.12
CA GLY A 110 -9.64 2.39 0.93
C GLY A 110 -8.17 2.34 0.53
N ALA A 111 -7.82 2.67 -0.71
CA ALA A 111 -6.46 2.76 -1.21
C ALA A 111 -5.89 4.16 -1.04
N PHE A 112 -4.68 4.27 -0.50
CA PHE A 112 -3.91 5.49 -0.69
C PHE A 112 -3.11 5.31 -2.00
N ALA A 113 -3.63 5.85 -3.10
CA ALA A 113 -2.95 5.95 -4.39
C ALA A 113 -3.13 7.37 -4.93
N ALA A 114 -2.14 7.90 -5.67
CA ALA A 114 -2.34 9.16 -6.39
C ALA A 114 -2.89 8.88 -7.81
N SER A 115 -3.54 9.88 -8.40
CA SER A 115 -4.40 9.73 -9.59
C SER A 115 -3.70 9.29 -10.88
N ASP A 116 -2.36 9.28 -10.95
CA ASP A 116 -1.59 8.92 -12.15
C ASP A 116 -0.90 7.56 -11.97
N GLU A 117 -0.79 6.79 -13.07
CA GLU A 117 -0.02 5.53 -13.12
C GLU A 117 1.43 5.66 -12.60
N SER A 118 2.01 6.86 -12.68
CA SER A 118 3.36 7.18 -12.19
C SER A 118 3.43 7.51 -10.67
N ARG A 119 2.30 7.46 -9.94
CA ARG A 119 2.22 7.92 -8.54
C ARG A 119 1.30 7.06 -7.65
N ARG A 120 1.21 5.75 -7.87
CA ARG A 120 0.63 4.77 -6.91
C ARG A 120 1.36 4.66 -5.55
N THR A 121 2.28 5.57 -5.27
CA THR A 121 3.18 5.53 -4.11
C THR A 121 2.75 6.57 -3.08
N ILE A 122 2.38 6.12 -1.88
CA ILE A 122 2.01 6.99 -0.75
C ILE A 122 3.27 7.60 -0.16
N PHE A 123 4.23 6.72 0.11
CA PHE A 123 5.52 7.03 0.65
C PHE A 123 6.60 6.47 -0.28
N ARG A 124 7.48 7.36 -0.71
CA ARG A 124 8.76 6.96 -1.29
C ARG A 124 9.65 6.39 -0.18
N ALA A 125 10.70 5.65 -0.54
CA ALA A 125 11.68 5.18 0.43
C ALA A 125 12.24 6.31 1.32
N LEU A 126 12.45 7.49 0.73
CA LEU A 126 12.87 8.69 1.46
C LEU A 126 11.83 9.14 2.50
N ASP A 127 10.54 9.09 2.17
CA ASP A 127 9.47 9.46 3.10
C ASP A 127 9.50 8.53 4.31
N ILE A 128 9.64 7.23 4.09
CA ILE A 128 9.69 6.21 5.16
C ILE A 128 10.92 6.44 6.04
N ALA A 129 12.11 6.56 5.45
CA ALA A 129 13.36 6.69 6.18
C ALA A 129 13.46 7.99 7.00
N THR A 130 12.80 9.06 6.55
CA THR A 130 12.87 10.38 7.20
C THR A 130 11.68 10.71 8.10
N THR A 131 10.66 9.85 8.17
CA THR A 131 9.59 10.02 9.17
C THR A 131 10.16 9.72 10.55
N ALA A 132 10.11 10.72 11.45
CA ALA A 132 10.62 10.54 12.80
C ALA A 132 9.79 9.47 13.52
N GLY A 133 10.47 8.61 14.29
CA GLY A 133 9.82 7.48 14.97
C GLY A 133 9.61 6.23 14.11
N ALA A 134 9.75 6.31 12.77
CA ALA A 134 9.61 5.15 11.90
C ALA A 134 10.85 4.24 11.92
N THR A 135 12.03 4.76 12.30
CA THR A 135 13.29 4.00 12.39
C THR A 135 13.68 3.28 11.08
N ALA A 136 13.32 3.86 9.93
CA ALA A 136 13.46 3.29 8.58
C ALA A 136 12.69 1.98 8.34
N ASP A 137 11.63 1.74 9.12
CA ASP A 137 10.70 0.62 8.96
C ASP A 137 9.44 1.06 8.17
N ILE A 138 8.99 0.20 7.25
CA ILE A 138 7.82 0.48 6.40
C ILE A 138 6.55 0.57 7.25
N ALA A 139 6.32 -0.38 8.17
CA ALA A 139 5.15 -0.38 9.04
C ALA A 139 5.18 0.82 10.00
N GLY A 140 6.36 1.14 10.55
CA GLY A 140 6.59 2.30 11.41
C GLY A 140 6.19 3.63 10.76
N ALA A 141 6.48 3.82 9.47
CA ALA A 141 6.04 5.01 8.75
C ALA A 141 4.54 4.99 8.42
N LEU A 142 4.01 3.84 7.99
CA LEU A 142 2.60 3.68 7.66
C LEU A 142 1.68 3.84 8.87
N ASN A 143 2.16 3.58 10.09
CA ASN A 143 1.45 3.86 11.35
C ASN A 143 1.15 5.36 11.59
N THR A 144 1.64 6.26 10.72
CA THR A 144 1.28 7.69 10.73
C THR A 144 0.11 8.02 9.78
N LEU A 145 -0.40 7.04 9.03
CA LEU A 145 -1.52 7.22 8.11
C LEU A 145 -2.86 6.95 8.80
N PRO A 146 -3.96 7.55 8.30
CA PRO A 146 -5.30 7.23 8.78
C PRO A 146 -5.63 5.74 8.59
N GLY A 147 -6.51 5.24 9.45
CA GLY A 147 -6.94 3.85 9.48
C GLY A 147 -5.94 2.90 10.13
N THR A 148 -4.73 3.38 10.46
CA THR A 148 -3.71 2.63 11.18
C THR A 148 -3.65 3.02 12.65
N GLN A 149 -3.16 2.09 13.48
CA GLN A 149 -2.91 2.32 14.89
C GLN A 149 -1.49 1.91 15.28
N LYS A 150 -0.84 2.74 16.10
CA LYS A 150 0.44 2.40 16.71
C LYS A 150 0.25 1.45 17.90
N VAL A 151 0.71 0.21 17.74
CA VAL A 151 0.77 -0.83 18.78
C VAL A 151 2.22 -1.02 19.19
N GLY A 152 2.66 -0.24 20.18
CA GLY A 152 4.08 -0.05 20.52
C GLY A 152 4.77 -1.29 21.13
N GLU A 153 3.97 -2.24 21.61
CA GLU A 153 4.40 -3.56 22.08
C GLU A 153 4.47 -4.62 20.96
N SER A 154 3.91 -4.34 19.77
CA SER A 154 3.88 -5.28 18.63
C SER A 154 4.74 -4.84 17.44
N GLY A 155 4.73 -3.55 17.10
CA GLY A 155 5.45 -3.00 15.94
C GLY A 155 4.84 -3.32 14.56
N ARG A 156 3.79 -4.16 14.50
CA ARG A 156 3.07 -4.53 13.27
C ARG A 156 2.03 -3.48 12.87
N LEU A 157 1.46 -3.63 11.67
CA LEU A 157 0.36 -2.79 11.17
C LEU A 157 -0.99 -3.28 11.67
N PHE A 158 -1.66 -2.48 12.50
CA PHE A 158 -3.05 -2.71 12.91
C PHE A 158 -3.94 -1.75 12.14
N VAL A 159 -4.96 -2.28 11.46
CA VAL A 159 -5.77 -1.50 10.51
C VAL A 159 -7.25 -1.67 10.81
N ARG A 160 -7.95 -0.58 11.10
CA ARG A 160 -9.42 -0.54 11.31
C ARG A 160 -9.94 -1.61 12.27
N GLY A 161 -9.27 -1.74 13.42
CA GLY A 161 -9.61 -2.76 14.43
C GLY A 161 -9.18 -4.18 14.08
N GLY A 162 -8.42 -4.37 12.99
CA GLY A 162 -7.73 -5.58 12.58
C GLY A 162 -6.45 -5.86 13.38
N ASP A 163 -6.20 -7.13 13.71
CA ASP A 163 -4.91 -7.59 14.25
C ASP A 163 -3.79 -7.47 13.20
N GLY A 164 -2.53 -7.41 13.64
CA GLY A 164 -1.35 -7.31 12.80
C GLY A 164 -1.16 -8.48 11.81
N ASN A 165 -1.80 -9.62 12.05
CA ASN A 165 -1.78 -10.77 11.13
C ASN A 165 -2.84 -10.67 10.00
N GLU A 166 -3.80 -9.75 10.14
CA GLU A 166 -4.86 -9.52 9.14
C GLU A 166 -4.39 -8.62 7.98
N VAL A 167 -3.16 -8.10 8.09
CA VAL A 167 -2.49 -7.31 7.05
C VAL A 167 -1.49 -8.18 6.31
N ARG A 168 -1.67 -8.35 5.00
CA ARG A 168 -0.72 -9.12 4.18
C ARG A 168 0.17 -8.22 3.33
N THR A 169 1.43 -8.64 3.23
CA THR A 169 2.45 -7.96 2.42
C THR A 169 2.67 -8.73 1.11
N PHE A 170 2.73 -8.00 0.01
CA PHE A 170 3.01 -8.52 -1.32
C PHE A 170 4.21 -7.80 -1.92
N ILE A 171 5.13 -8.52 -2.57
CA ILE A 171 6.24 -7.94 -3.33
C ILE A 171 6.06 -8.31 -4.80
N ASP A 172 5.95 -7.31 -5.68
CA ASP A 172 5.65 -7.49 -7.11
C ASP A 172 4.41 -8.38 -7.37
N GLY A 173 3.42 -8.30 -6.47
CA GLY A 173 2.19 -9.11 -6.51
C GLY A 173 2.29 -10.49 -5.84
N MET A 174 3.48 -10.91 -5.37
CA MET A 174 3.70 -12.18 -4.70
C MET A 174 3.55 -12.06 -3.17
N LEU A 175 2.76 -12.94 -2.55
CA LEU A 175 2.58 -13.00 -1.11
C LEU A 175 3.91 -13.26 -0.37
N VAL A 176 4.11 -12.54 0.74
CA VAL A 176 5.11 -12.86 1.76
C VAL A 176 4.37 -13.50 2.94
N LEU A 177 4.75 -14.72 3.34
CA LEU A 177 4.08 -15.42 4.45
C LEU A 177 4.29 -14.71 5.79
N ASP A 178 5.53 -14.31 6.08
CA ASP A 178 5.90 -13.55 7.28
C ASP A 178 6.72 -12.31 6.90
N ALA A 179 6.14 -11.13 7.12
CA ALA A 179 6.77 -9.85 6.78
C ALA A 179 7.52 -9.21 7.96
N TYR A 180 7.45 -9.80 9.16
CA TYR A 180 7.91 -9.19 10.41
C TYR A 180 8.91 -10.08 11.13
N GLY A 181 9.94 -9.48 11.75
CA GLY A 181 10.91 -10.20 12.56
C GLY A 181 10.31 -10.80 13.85
N PRO A 182 11.03 -11.72 14.51
CA PRO A 182 10.65 -12.12 15.87
C PRO A 182 10.74 -10.90 16.80
N ALA A 183 10.00 -10.96 17.89
CA ALA A 183 10.01 -9.92 18.92
C ALA A 183 10.02 -10.58 20.29
N ALA A 184 10.79 -10.00 21.21
CA ALA A 184 10.66 -10.32 22.63
C ALA A 184 9.33 -9.79 23.17
N PRO A 185 8.80 -10.35 24.27
CA PRO A 185 7.66 -9.77 24.97
C PRO A 185 7.83 -8.26 25.17
N ASN A 186 6.77 -7.52 24.87
CA ASN A 186 6.70 -6.07 25.01
C ASN A 186 7.75 -5.26 24.20
N THR A 187 8.39 -5.89 23.22
CA THR A 187 9.32 -5.24 22.28
C THR A 187 8.68 -5.21 20.91
N PRO A 188 8.65 -4.06 20.20
CA PRO A 188 8.08 -4.02 18.86
C PRO A 188 8.91 -4.85 17.87
N SER A 189 8.22 -5.66 17.08
CA SER A 189 8.80 -6.29 15.89
C SER A 189 9.14 -5.23 14.83
N ARG A 190 10.04 -5.58 13.90
CA ARG A 190 10.43 -4.74 12.75
C ARG A 190 10.13 -5.48 11.46
N GLY A 191 9.78 -4.74 10.40
CA GLY A 191 9.63 -5.30 9.06
C GLY A 191 10.94 -5.84 8.51
N ARG A 192 10.87 -6.94 7.76
CA ARG A 192 12.04 -7.64 7.20
C ARG A 192 12.61 -6.98 5.92
N PHE A 193 11.85 -6.04 5.33
CA PHE A 193 12.15 -5.51 4.00
C PHE A 193 12.57 -4.04 4.03
N LEU A 194 13.69 -3.76 3.35
CA LEU A 194 14.28 -2.43 3.30
C LEU A 194 13.51 -1.51 2.34
N PRO A 195 13.05 -0.32 2.79
CA PRO A 195 12.29 0.61 1.95
C PRO A 195 12.99 0.96 0.62
N PHE A 196 14.32 1.08 0.63
CA PHE A 196 15.13 1.46 -0.53
C PHE A 196 15.20 0.41 -1.65
N MET A 197 14.69 -0.80 -1.43
CA MET A 197 14.57 -1.83 -2.46
C MET A 197 13.33 -1.63 -3.34
N PHE A 198 12.41 -0.76 -2.91
CA PHE A 198 11.11 -0.54 -3.55
C PHE A 198 11.03 0.86 -4.13
N LYS A 199 10.41 0.97 -5.32
CA LYS A 199 10.10 2.25 -5.97
C LYS A 199 8.76 2.82 -5.52
N GLY A 200 7.91 1.96 -4.96
CA GLY A 200 6.59 2.33 -4.49
C GLY A 200 6.10 1.44 -3.37
N THR A 201 5.34 2.06 -2.46
CA THR A 201 4.52 1.39 -1.45
C THR A 201 3.08 1.81 -1.68
N SER A 202 2.24 0.84 -1.98
CA SER A 202 0.79 0.99 -2.08
C SER A 202 0.17 0.30 -0.88
N PHE A 203 -0.58 1.04 -0.09
CA PHE A 203 -1.21 0.56 1.13
C PHE A 203 -2.71 0.80 1.05
N SER A 204 -3.47 -0.27 1.20
CA SER A 204 -4.93 -0.24 1.20
C SER A 204 -5.45 -0.63 2.57
N THR A 205 -6.16 0.30 3.21
CA THR A 205 -6.85 0.11 4.49
C THR A 205 -8.17 -0.68 4.36
N GLY A 206 -8.45 -1.23 3.18
CA GLY A 206 -9.63 -2.01 2.83
C GLY A 206 -10.04 -1.78 1.37
N GLY A 207 -10.95 -2.58 0.81
CA GLY A 207 -11.42 -2.38 -0.56
C GLY A 207 -10.36 -2.64 -1.64
N TYR A 208 -9.32 -3.43 -1.35
CA TYR A 208 -8.24 -3.74 -2.29
C TYR A 208 -8.70 -4.67 -3.43
N SER A 209 -7.88 -4.73 -4.50
CA SER A 209 -8.11 -5.52 -5.72
C SER A 209 -8.19 -7.03 -5.45
N ALA A 210 -9.07 -7.72 -6.19
CA ALA A 210 -9.27 -9.18 -6.22
C ALA A 210 -7.99 -9.99 -6.48
N GLU A 211 -6.98 -9.34 -7.05
CA GLU A 211 -5.62 -9.87 -7.20
C GLU A 211 -4.97 -10.27 -5.86
N TYR A 212 -5.37 -9.63 -4.75
CA TYR A 212 -4.80 -9.86 -3.42
C TYR A 212 -5.81 -10.60 -2.52
N GLY A 213 -5.52 -11.87 -2.24
CA GLY A 213 -6.25 -12.74 -1.31
C GLY A 213 -5.54 -12.92 0.03
N GLN A 214 -6.09 -13.77 0.90
CA GLN A 214 -5.50 -14.18 2.18
C GLN A 214 -5.22 -13.04 3.17
N ALA A 215 -5.87 -11.90 2.99
CA ALA A 215 -5.82 -10.74 3.84
C ALA A 215 -7.23 -10.42 4.32
N LEU A 216 -7.40 -10.18 5.62
CA LEU A 216 -8.69 -9.88 6.21
C LEU A 216 -8.90 -8.39 6.44
N SER A 217 -7.85 -7.61 6.71
CA SER A 217 -7.97 -6.18 6.99
C SER A 217 -7.31 -5.29 5.95
N SER A 218 -6.14 -5.64 5.46
CA SER A 218 -5.37 -4.74 4.61
C SER A 218 -4.36 -5.46 3.72
N ALA A 219 -4.04 -4.85 2.58
CA ALA A 219 -2.98 -5.28 1.69
C ALA A 219 -1.90 -4.18 1.61
N LEU A 220 -0.66 -4.56 1.91
CA LEU A 220 0.54 -3.77 1.69
C LEU A 220 1.25 -4.31 0.44
N VAL A 221 1.25 -3.54 -0.64
CA VAL A 221 1.87 -3.91 -1.91
C VAL A 221 3.14 -3.11 -2.11
N LEU A 222 4.25 -3.82 -2.25
CA LEU A 222 5.58 -3.27 -2.44
C LEU A 222 6.04 -3.56 -3.88
N ASP A 223 6.29 -2.49 -4.64
CA ASP A 223 6.80 -2.60 -6.01
C ASP A 223 8.32 -2.49 -5.99
N SER A 224 9.02 -3.56 -6.37
CA SER A 224 10.48 -3.57 -6.42
C SER A 224 10.99 -2.58 -7.46
N LYS A 225 12.16 -1.98 -7.21
CA LYS A 225 12.80 -1.07 -8.18
C LYS A 225 13.03 -1.75 -9.52
N ASP A 226 12.98 -0.96 -10.59
CA ASP A 226 13.44 -1.37 -11.93
C ASP A 226 14.97 -1.22 -12.02
N GLU A 227 15.56 -1.31 -13.21
CA GLU A 227 17.02 -1.29 -13.38
C GLU A 227 17.67 0.03 -12.95
N GLU A 228 18.77 -0.08 -12.20
CA GLU A 228 19.58 1.05 -11.75
C GLU A 228 20.54 1.49 -12.86
N GLN A 229 20.72 2.79 -13.03
CA GLN A 229 21.52 3.37 -14.13
C GLN A 229 22.98 3.64 -13.76
N SER A 230 23.32 3.57 -12.48
CA SER A 230 24.65 3.94 -11.98
C SER A 230 25.18 2.94 -10.96
N SER A 231 26.45 2.55 -11.11
CA SER A 231 27.14 1.79 -10.06
C SER A 231 27.50 2.67 -8.88
N ARG A 232 27.28 2.17 -7.67
CA ARG A 232 27.64 2.82 -6.41
C ARG A 232 27.91 1.80 -5.31
N THR A 233 28.70 2.20 -4.33
CA THR A 233 28.89 1.48 -3.08
C THR A 233 28.48 2.38 -1.92
N ASP A 234 27.65 1.87 -1.04
CA ASP A 234 27.09 2.56 0.10
C ASP A 234 27.58 1.90 1.38
N PHE A 235 28.01 2.70 2.34
CA PHE A 235 28.41 2.25 3.68
C PHE A 235 27.52 2.94 4.73
N GLY A 236 27.07 2.19 5.71
CA GLY A 236 26.39 2.67 6.91
C GLY A 236 27.20 2.30 8.15
N LEU A 237 27.65 3.31 8.89
CA LEU A 237 28.23 3.14 10.23
C LEU A 237 27.16 3.56 11.25
N LEU A 238 26.64 2.63 12.03
CA LEU A 238 25.48 2.83 12.88
C LEU A 238 25.89 2.68 14.35
N SER A 239 25.22 3.40 15.26
CA SER A 239 25.45 3.28 16.71
C SER A 239 25.17 1.88 17.26
N VAL A 240 24.41 1.07 16.51
CA VAL A 240 24.01 -0.29 16.85
C VAL A 240 24.40 -1.29 15.77
N GLY A 241 25.35 -0.97 14.88
CA GLY A 241 25.69 -1.87 13.78
C GLY A 241 26.43 -1.24 12.61
N ALA A 242 26.47 -1.96 11.50
CA ALA A 242 27.00 -1.45 10.24
C ALA A 242 26.37 -2.16 9.05
N ASP A 243 26.36 -1.52 7.90
CA ASP A 243 25.92 -2.12 6.65
C ASP A 243 26.77 -1.68 5.46
N VAL A 244 26.83 -2.54 4.45
CA VAL A 244 27.43 -2.25 3.16
C VAL A 244 26.49 -2.69 2.06
N ALA A 245 26.34 -1.84 1.05
CA ALA A 245 25.60 -2.16 -0.15
C ALA A 245 26.42 -1.84 -1.39
N HIS A 246 26.25 -2.64 -2.44
CA HIS A 246 26.83 -2.39 -3.74
C HIS A 246 25.75 -2.52 -4.81
N THR A 247 25.68 -1.53 -5.68
CA THR A 247 24.89 -1.58 -6.90
C THR A 247 25.85 -1.57 -8.07
N GLN A 248 25.70 -2.56 -8.94
CA GLN A 248 26.39 -2.66 -10.22
C GLN A 248 25.37 -2.46 -11.34
N ALA A 249 25.58 -1.43 -12.14
CA ALA A 249 24.74 -1.13 -13.31
C ALA A 249 25.46 -1.54 -14.60
N TRP A 250 24.71 -2.16 -15.51
CA TRP A 250 25.08 -2.44 -16.89
C TRP A 250 24.02 -1.82 -17.82
N LYS A 251 24.27 -1.85 -19.13
CA LYS A 251 23.40 -1.20 -20.13
C LYS A 251 21.91 -1.61 -20.03
N ASN A 252 21.64 -2.90 -19.83
CA ASN A 252 20.28 -3.47 -19.80
C ASN A 252 20.00 -4.30 -18.54
N ALA A 253 20.89 -4.23 -17.54
CA ALA A 253 20.77 -5.03 -16.34
C ALA A 253 21.37 -4.28 -15.16
N SER A 254 20.94 -4.62 -13.95
CA SER A 254 21.58 -4.15 -12.72
C SER A 254 21.50 -5.22 -11.65
N TRP A 255 22.50 -5.25 -10.79
CA TRP A 255 22.49 -6.02 -9.56
C TRP A 255 22.68 -5.08 -8.38
N ALA A 256 21.93 -5.28 -7.30
CA ALA A 256 22.12 -4.57 -6.05
C ALA A 256 22.12 -5.56 -4.89
N GLY A 257 23.16 -5.55 -4.06
CA GLY A 257 23.25 -6.34 -2.84
C GLY A 257 23.48 -5.45 -1.63
N LYS A 258 22.88 -5.79 -0.49
CA LYS A 258 23.15 -5.18 0.82
C LYS A 258 23.28 -6.27 1.88
N ILE A 259 24.24 -6.10 2.78
CA ILE A 259 24.37 -6.89 4.01
C ILE A 259 24.53 -5.92 5.19
N GLY A 260 23.85 -6.21 6.28
CA GLY A 260 23.88 -5.43 7.51
C GLY A 260 24.00 -6.33 8.73
N TYR A 261 24.68 -5.83 9.74
CA TYR A 261 24.76 -6.42 11.07
C TYR A 261 24.23 -5.40 12.09
N THR A 262 23.33 -5.84 12.95
CA THR A 262 22.79 -5.05 14.05
C THR A 262 23.03 -5.77 15.36
N ASN A 263 23.52 -5.04 16.37
CA ASN A 263 23.63 -5.46 17.75
C ASN A 263 23.20 -4.30 18.63
N ILE A 264 22.07 -4.47 19.34
CA ILE A 264 21.50 -3.38 20.13
C ILE A 264 22.11 -3.26 21.54
N ARG A 265 23.05 -4.15 21.92
CA ARG A 265 23.72 -4.10 23.23
C ARG A 265 24.35 -2.74 23.57
N PRO A 266 25.03 -2.00 22.66
CA PRO A 266 25.60 -0.70 22.97
C PRO A 266 24.54 0.32 23.42
N TYR A 267 23.34 0.24 22.87
CA TYR A 267 22.22 1.11 23.22
C TYR A 267 21.75 0.88 24.67
N PHE A 268 21.80 -0.36 25.17
CA PHE A 268 21.44 -0.69 26.56
C PHE A 268 22.36 -0.04 27.60
N GLY A 269 23.59 0.34 27.22
CA GLY A 269 24.50 1.09 28.08
C GLY A 269 24.14 2.58 28.20
N LEU A 270 23.30 3.10 27.29
CA LEU A 270 22.84 4.49 27.29
C LEU A 270 21.49 4.66 27.98
N ILE A 271 20.60 3.68 27.83
CA ILE A 271 19.23 3.72 28.35
C ILE A 271 18.91 2.40 29.03
N ASN A 272 18.46 2.47 30.28
CA ASN A 272 18.04 1.30 31.05
C ASN A 272 16.87 0.59 30.36
N GLN A 273 16.90 -0.73 30.40
CA GLN A 273 15.85 -1.58 29.87
C GLN A 273 14.99 -2.13 31.01
N GLU A 274 13.68 -2.23 30.78
CA GLU A 274 12.71 -2.91 31.65
C GLU A 274 12.86 -4.45 31.59
N ILE A 275 13.39 -4.95 30.47
CA ILE A 275 13.58 -6.39 30.24
C ILE A 275 14.95 -6.82 30.78
N ASP A 276 14.97 -7.93 31.52
CA ASP A 276 16.21 -8.60 31.94
C ASP A 276 16.83 -9.41 30.79
N TRP A 277 17.68 -8.75 30.02
CA TRP A 277 18.34 -9.34 28.85
C TRP A 277 19.56 -10.19 29.25
N LYS A 278 19.52 -11.49 28.92
CA LYS A 278 20.70 -12.36 28.90
C LYS A 278 21.56 -12.10 27.67
N LYS A 279 20.91 -12.00 26.50
CA LYS A 279 21.53 -11.67 25.21
C LYS A 279 20.67 -10.64 24.50
N ALA A 280 21.22 -9.44 24.30
CA ALA A 280 20.57 -8.40 23.53
C ALA A 280 20.30 -8.87 22.09
N PRO A 281 19.21 -8.42 21.46
CA PRO A 281 18.93 -8.69 20.05
C PRO A 281 20.10 -8.40 19.13
N VAL A 282 20.50 -9.44 18.40
CA VAL A 282 21.47 -9.39 17.31
C VAL A 282 20.75 -9.84 16.03
N SER A 283 21.04 -9.17 14.92
CA SER A 283 20.57 -9.60 13.60
C SER A 283 21.65 -9.46 12.52
N ILE A 284 21.61 -10.38 11.56
CA ILE A 284 22.28 -10.26 10.27
C ILE A 284 21.19 -10.27 9.22
N GLU A 285 21.16 -9.23 8.41
CA GLU A 285 20.15 -9.01 7.39
C GLU A 285 20.85 -8.84 6.05
N GLY A 286 20.31 -9.43 5.00
CA GLY A 286 20.78 -9.13 3.67
C GLY A 286 19.72 -9.23 2.61
N SER A 287 19.97 -8.51 1.53
CA SER A 287 19.07 -8.44 0.38
C SER A 287 19.88 -8.38 -0.91
N SER A 288 19.33 -8.98 -1.96
CA SER A 288 19.94 -9.03 -3.28
C SER A 288 18.84 -8.83 -4.32
N ALA A 289 19.10 -8.04 -5.34
CA ALA A 289 18.16 -7.79 -6.41
C ALA A 289 18.89 -7.76 -7.76
N TYR A 290 18.56 -8.72 -8.62
CA TYR A 290 18.96 -8.71 -10.03
C TYR A 290 17.78 -8.25 -10.89
N ARG A 291 18.05 -7.40 -11.87
CA ARG A 291 17.03 -6.77 -12.72
C ARG A 291 17.55 -6.69 -14.14
N GLN A 292 16.76 -7.12 -15.10
CA GLN A 292 17.17 -7.17 -16.50
C GLN A 292 16.02 -6.79 -17.42
N ARG A 293 16.28 -5.83 -18.32
CA ARG A 293 15.40 -5.52 -19.44
C ARG A 293 15.54 -6.61 -20.50
N VAL A 294 14.42 -7.18 -20.93
CA VAL A 294 14.32 -8.25 -21.92
C VAL A 294 13.50 -7.75 -23.11
N GLY A 295 14.10 -7.70 -24.30
CA GLY A 295 13.44 -7.15 -25.48
C GLY A 295 13.10 -5.66 -25.34
N LYS A 296 11.96 -5.24 -25.92
CA LYS A 296 11.54 -3.82 -25.95
C LYS A 296 10.79 -3.39 -24.69
N SER A 297 9.99 -4.27 -24.10
CA SER A 297 9.05 -3.97 -23.00
C SER A 297 9.16 -4.91 -21.79
N GLY A 298 9.97 -5.97 -21.89
CA GLY A 298 10.11 -6.97 -20.84
C GLY A 298 11.03 -6.52 -19.71
N MET A 299 10.66 -6.85 -18.48
CA MET A 299 11.44 -6.63 -17.27
C MET A 299 11.42 -7.91 -16.43
N PHE A 300 12.58 -8.54 -16.29
CA PHE A 300 12.81 -9.68 -15.41
C PHE A 300 13.50 -9.22 -14.13
N LYS A 301 13.01 -9.67 -12.97
CA LYS A 301 13.57 -9.33 -11.67
C LYS A 301 13.67 -10.56 -10.79
N VAL A 302 14.73 -10.63 -10.01
CA VAL A 302 14.91 -11.60 -8.93
C VAL A 302 15.29 -10.83 -7.69
N TYR A 303 14.48 -10.91 -6.65
CA TYR A 303 14.72 -10.31 -5.34
C TYR A 303 14.86 -11.40 -4.29
N GLY A 304 15.92 -11.36 -3.50
CA GLY A 304 16.15 -12.24 -2.37
C GLY A 304 16.36 -11.45 -1.08
N ASN A 305 15.87 -11.98 0.04
CA ASN A 305 16.11 -11.44 1.37
C ASN A 305 16.38 -12.59 2.35
N PHE A 306 17.35 -12.38 3.23
CA PHE A 306 17.65 -13.30 4.32
C PHE A 306 17.78 -12.51 5.62
N ASN A 307 17.26 -13.04 6.71
CA ASN A 307 17.43 -12.45 8.03
C ASN A 307 17.71 -13.58 9.02
N HIS A 308 18.75 -13.41 9.82
CA HIS A 308 19.01 -14.19 11.02
C HIS A 308 18.84 -13.26 12.21
N SER A 309 18.11 -13.68 13.23
CA SER A 309 18.00 -12.92 14.48
C SER A 309 18.02 -13.85 15.68
N ASP A 310 18.69 -13.39 16.73
CA ASP A 310 18.82 -14.12 17.98
C ASP A 310 18.76 -13.19 19.19
N PHE A 311 18.10 -13.63 20.26
CA PHE A 311 18.07 -12.95 21.55
C PHE A 311 17.66 -13.91 22.68
N SER A 312 18.01 -13.55 23.93
CA SER A 312 17.49 -14.23 25.11
C SER A 312 17.33 -13.32 26.31
N LEU A 313 16.34 -13.64 27.14
CA LEU A 313 15.95 -12.88 28.32
C LEU A 313 15.45 -13.78 29.44
N HIS A 314 15.50 -13.26 30.65
CA HIS A 314 14.84 -13.86 31.82
C HIS A 314 13.46 -13.22 31.97
N HIS A 315 12.43 -14.05 31.93
CA HIS A 315 11.06 -13.63 32.20
C HIS A 315 10.74 -13.91 33.66
N HIS A 316 10.48 -12.86 34.43
CA HIS A 316 10.16 -12.96 35.85
C HIS A 316 8.68 -13.35 36.04
N ASP A 317 8.41 -14.23 37.00
CA ASP A 317 7.05 -14.55 37.42
C ASP A 317 6.39 -13.32 38.10
N ILE A 318 5.06 -13.22 37.99
CA ILE A 318 4.32 -12.08 38.54
C ILE A 318 4.15 -12.19 40.05
N ASP A 319 3.98 -13.41 40.57
CA ASP A 319 3.74 -13.67 41.99
C ASP A 319 5.06 -13.80 42.76
N ASP A 320 6.12 -14.31 42.13
CA ASP A 320 7.46 -14.39 42.70
C ASP A 320 8.54 -13.88 41.71
N PRO A 321 8.93 -12.60 41.78
CA PRO A 321 9.92 -12.01 40.87
C PRO A 321 11.30 -12.67 40.90
N ASP A 322 11.66 -13.44 41.93
CA ASP A 322 12.93 -14.16 41.97
C ASP A 322 12.90 -15.43 41.10
N VAL A 323 11.70 -15.93 40.76
CA VAL A 323 11.50 -17.04 39.83
C VAL A 323 11.58 -16.51 38.40
N THR A 324 12.58 -16.99 37.65
CA THR A 324 12.77 -16.61 36.24
C THR A 324 12.68 -17.80 35.31
N THR A 325 12.04 -17.59 34.15
CA THR A 325 12.04 -18.53 33.03
C THR A 325 12.92 -17.97 31.91
N LEU A 326 13.89 -18.76 31.45
CA LEU A 326 14.68 -18.38 30.28
C LEU A 326 13.81 -18.44 29.02
N ILE A 327 13.78 -17.34 28.26
CA ILE A 327 13.26 -17.30 26.90
C ILE A 327 14.44 -17.08 25.95
N ASP A 328 14.69 -18.03 25.05
CA ASP A 328 15.70 -17.94 23.99
C ASP A 328 15.03 -18.12 22.64
N VAL A 329 15.31 -17.19 21.72
CA VAL A 329 14.70 -17.16 20.39
C VAL A 329 15.79 -17.10 19.34
N ASN A 330 15.73 -18.03 18.39
CA ASN A 330 16.49 -18.01 17.15
C ASN A 330 15.54 -18.03 15.95
N ASN A 331 15.65 -17.04 15.07
CA ASN A 331 14.85 -16.95 13.85
C ASN A 331 15.74 -16.94 12.62
N ASN A 332 15.41 -17.78 11.64
CA ASN A 332 15.98 -17.75 10.30
C ASN A 332 14.85 -17.51 9.31
N PHE A 333 15.00 -16.49 8.48
CA PHE A 333 14.05 -16.15 7.43
C PHE A 333 14.76 -16.08 6.09
N ARG A 334 14.14 -16.67 5.06
CA ARG A 334 14.60 -16.64 3.67
C ARG A 334 13.41 -16.36 2.77
N TYR A 335 13.58 -15.40 1.87
CA TYR A 335 12.59 -15.04 0.87
C TYR A 335 13.26 -14.90 -0.49
N LEU A 336 12.67 -15.50 -1.51
CA LEU A 336 13.08 -15.37 -2.91
C LEU A 336 11.85 -15.05 -3.74
N ASN A 337 11.94 -14.06 -4.62
CA ASN A 337 10.87 -13.62 -5.51
C ASN A 337 11.41 -13.38 -6.91
N GLY A 338 10.95 -14.16 -7.88
CA GLY A 338 11.17 -13.93 -9.30
C GLY A 338 9.92 -13.32 -9.92
N SER A 339 10.05 -12.19 -10.63
CA SER A 339 8.95 -11.54 -11.34
C SER A 339 9.32 -11.19 -12.77
N TYR A 340 8.37 -11.34 -13.68
CA TYR A 340 8.50 -10.94 -15.08
C TYR A 340 7.27 -10.15 -15.51
N LYS A 341 7.51 -8.98 -16.10
CA LYS A 341 6.46 -8.13 -16.67
C LYS A 341 6.81 -7.80 -18.12
N THR A 342 5.85 -7.91 -19.04
CA THR A 342 6.05 -7.52 -20.44
C THR A 342 4.75 -7.05 -21.09
N SER A 343 4.84 -6.22 -22.13
CA SER A 343 3.71 -5.93 -23.01
C SER A 343 3.61 -7.03 -24.08
N LEU A 344 2.44 -7.64 -24.23
CA LEU A 344 2.16 -8.62 -25.28
C LEU A 344 1.83 -7.92 -26.61
N ASN A 345 1.12 -6.81 -26.54
CA ASN A 345 0.81 -5.90 -27.64
C ASN A 345 0.49 -4.50 -27.06
N GLU A 346 -0.05 -3.59 -27.87
CA GLU A 346 -0.41 -2.23 -27.44
C GLU A 346 -1.51 -2.19 -26.38
N LYS A 347 -2.35 -3.22 -26.29
CA LYS A 347 -3.52 -3.28 -25.40
C LYS A 347 -3.35 -4.21 -24.21
N TRP A 348 -2.43 -5.16 -24.25
CA TRP A 348 -2.31 -6.22 -23.25
C TRP A 348 -0.90 -6.34 -22.70
N SER A 349 -0.81 -6.56 -21.40
CA SER A 349 0.41 -6.84 -20.67
C SER A 349 0.26 -8.11 -19.84
N LEU A 350 1.39 -8.78 -19.63
CA LEU A 350 1.52 -9.97 -18.81
C LEU A 350 2.39 -9.67 -17.59
N ARG A 351 1.97 -10.18 -16.44
CA ARG A 351 2.75 -10.28 -15.22
C ARG A 351 2.77 -11.74 -14.77
N SER A 352 3.95 -12.27 -14.50
CA SER A 352 4.13 -13.60 -13.92
C SER A 352 5.11 -13.51 -12.75
N GLY A 353 4.85 -14.27 -11.70
CA GLY A 353 5.74 -14.32 -10.55
C GLY A 353 5.78 -15.68 -9.88
N LEU A 354 6.91 -15.95 -9.22
CA LEU A 354 7.13 -17.10 -8.37
C LEU A 354 7.90 -16.64 -7.14
N SER A 355 7.36 -16.90 -5.96
CA SER A 355 8.05 -16.64 -4.70
C SER A 355 8.17 -17.88 -3.83
N TYR A 356 9.21 -17.90 -3.01
CA TYR A 356 9.50 -18.91 -2.00
C TYR A 356 9.77 -18.21 -0.67
N THR A 357 9.11 -18.64 0.40
CA THR A 357 9.36 -18.18 1.77
C THR A 357 9.70 -19.39 2.64
N LEU A 358 10.71 -19.25 3.49
CA LEU A 358 11.02 -20.19 4.55
C LEU A 358 11.30 -19.42 5.84
N THR A 359 10.56 -19.73 6.90
CA THR A 359 10.77 -19.20 8.24
C THR A 359 11.00 -20.37 9.19
N GLN A 360 12.08 -20.31 9.96
CA GLN A 360 12.39 -21.29 10.99
C GLN A 360 12.53 -20.54 12.33
N ASN A 361 11.72 -20.93 13.30
CA ASN A 361 11.72 -20.36 14.66
C ASN A 361 12.09 -21.45 15.66
N ASN A 362 13.17 -21.24 16.39
CA ASN A 362 13.50 -22.07 17.55
C ASN A 362 13.26 -21.22 18.78
N LEU A 363 12.25 -21.58 19.57
CA LEU A 363 11.87 -20.94 20.82
C LEU A 363 12.15 -21.93 21.96
N GLN A 364 13.01 -21.54 22.90
CA GLN A 364 13.16 -22.25 24.17
C GLN A 364 12.48 -21.42 25.26
N GLN A 365 11.58 -22.05 26.01
CA GLN A 365 10.95 -21.49 27.20
C GLN A 365 11.17 -22.44 28.37
N GLY A 366 12.08 -22.07 29.27
CA GLY A 366 12.56 -22.97 30.32
C GLY A 366 13.19 -24.23 29.72
N ASP A 367 12.64 -25.39 30.05
CA ASP A 367 13.10 -26.70 29.56
C ASP A 367 12.40 -27.16 28.27
N VAL A 368 11.36 -26.44 27.82
CA VAL A 368 10.59 -26.79 26.61
C VAL A 368 11.18 -26.09 25.40
N LYS A 369 11.43 -26.84 24.31
CA LYS A 369 11.85 -26.28 23.03
C LYS A 369 10.79 -26.53 21.96
N LEU A 370 10.35 -25.44 21.34
CA LEU A 370 9.46 -25.42 20.19
C LEU A 370 10.26 -25.03 18.94
N ASN A 371 10.32 -25.90 17.95
CA ASN A 371 10.91 -25.63 16.65
C ASN A 371 9.79 -25.57 15.61
N GLU A 372 9.57 -24.39 15.02
CA GLU A 372 8.58 -24.17 13.98
C GLU A 372 9.26 -23.98 12.63
N SER A 373 8.66 -24.53 11.58
CA SER A 373 9.03 -24.30 10.19
C SER A 373 7.79 -23.92 9.40
N ASP A 374 7.82 -22.79 8.70
CA ASP A 374 6.77 -22.31 7.80
C ASP A 374 7.38 -22.08 6.42
N GLU A 375 7.06 -22.97 5.49
CA GLU A 375 7.57 -22.99 4.13
C GLU A 375 6.41 -22.73 3.17
N GLY A 376 6.63 -21.93 2.13
CA GLY A 376 5.65 -21.86 1.06
C GLY A 376 6.12 -21.25 -0.23
N ILE A 377 5.48 -21.71 -1.29
CA ILE A 377 5.65 -21.30 -2.67
C ILE A 377 4.38 -20.60 -3.12
N HIS A 378 4.51 -19.48 -3.82
CA HIS A 378 3.39 -18.81 -4.45
C HIS A 378 3.72 -18.52 -5.91
N ALA A 379 2.88 -19.01 -6.81
CA ALA A 379 2.99 -18.79 -8.25
C ALA A 379 1.76 -18.01 -8.73
N LYS A 380 1.97 -17.01 -9.58
CA LYS A 380 0.88 -16.18 -10.13
C LYS A 380 1.11 -15.84 -11.58
N LEU A 381 0.02 -15.85 -12.34
CA LEU A 381 -0.07 -15.32 -13.69
C LEU A 381 -1.20 -14.30 -13.74
N ALA A 382 -0.92 -13.10 -14.25
CA ALA A 382 -1.89 -12.02 -14.36
C ALA A 382 -1.76 -11.31 -15.71
N PHE A 383 -2.89 -10.89 -16.25
CA PHE A 383 -3.04 -10.14 -17.48
C PHE A 383 -3.77 -8.85 -17.16
N ASP A 384 -3.20 -7.74 -17.60
CA ASP A 384 -3.84 -6.42 -17.55
C ASP A 384 -3.96 -5.93 -19.00
N GLY A 385 -5.16 -5.56 -19.43
CA GLY A 385 -5.35 -5.03 -20.77
C GLY A 385 -6.68 -4.35 -21.04
N SER A 386 -6.81 -3.78 -22.23
CA SER A 386 -8.00 -3.05 -22.68
C SER A 386 -8.76 -3.83 -23.76
N LEU A 387 -10.06 -4.07 -23.53
CA LEU A 387 -10.97 -4.56 -24.57
C LEU A 387 -11.42 -3.41 -25.49
N SER A 388 -11.61 -2.23 -24.92
CA SER A 388 -11.95 -0.99 -25.61
C SER A 388 -11.53 0.21 -24.75
N ASP A 389 -11.58 1.42 -25.31
CA ASP A 389 -11.32 2.67 -24.57
C ASP A 389 -12.23 2.86 -23.34
N LYS A 390 -13.30 2.06 -23.22
CA LYS A 390 -14.25 2.07 -22.09
C LYS A 390 -14.11 0.91 -21.13
N VAL A 391 -13.34 -0.13 -21.48
CA VAL A 391 -13.30 -1.39 -20.73
C VAL A 391 -11.86 -1.85 -20.59
N GLU A 392 -11.32 -1.74 -19.38
CA GLU A 392 -10.08 -2.39 -18.99
C GLU A 392 -10.38 -3.64 -18.17
N ILE A 393 -9.58 -4.67 -18.35
CA ILE A 393 -9.70 -5.95 -17.66
C ILE A 393 -8.37 -6.29 -17.00
N ARG A 394 -8.47 -6.72 -15.75
CA ARG A 394 -7.43 -7.41 -15.01
C ARG A 394 -7.92 -8.81 -14.70
N THR A 395 -7.15 -9.82 -15.07
CA THR A 395 -7.52 -11.23 -14.80
C THR A 395 -6.28 -12.05 -14.51
N GLY A 396 -6.42 -13.10 -13.72
CA GLY A 396 -5.29 -13.95 -13.39
C GLY A 396 -5.65 -15.16 -12.57
N ALA A 397 -4.64 -15.98 -12.33
CA ALA A 397 -4.71 -17.16 -11.50
C ALA A 397 -3.45 -17.25 -10.62
N GLU A 398 -3.60 -17.84 -9.44
CA GLU A 398 -2.51 -18.07 -8.50
C GLU A 398 -2.67 -19.39 -7.78
N VAL A 399 -1.53 -19.94 -7.34
CA VAL A 399 -1.46 -21.09 -6.45
C VAL A 399 -0.50 -20.75 -5.32
N ILE A 400 -0.94 -20.93 -4.08
CA ILE A 400 -0.12 -20.87 -2.87
C ILE A 400 -0.04 -22.30 -2.35
N ASN A 401 1.16 -22.83 -2.19
CA ASN A 401 1.42 -24.14 -1.57
C ASN A 401 2.29 -23.89 -0.33
N ARG A 402 1.85 -24.39 0.82
CA ARG A 402 2.41 -24.07 2.11
C ARG A 402 2.45 -25.28 3.02
N ASP A 403 3.56 -25.45 3.71
CA ASP A 403 3.78 -26.47 4.73
C ASP A 403 4.18 -25.81 6.04
N TYR A 404 3.48 -26.15 7.12
CA TYR A 404 3.81 -25.70 8.46
C TYR A 404 3.99 -26.90 9.39
N GLN A 405 5.05 -26.87 10.20
CA GLN A 405 5.34 -27.86 11.23
C GLN A 405 5.80 -27.19 12.51
N ALA A 406 5.42 -27.75 13.65
CA ALA A 406 5.80 -27.30 14.98
C ALA A 406 6.20 -28.51 15.84
N ALA A 407 7.50 -28.73 16.03
CA ALA A 407 8.02 -29.83 16.84
C ALA A 407 8.32 -29.36 18.27
N VAL A 408 7.79 -30.06 19.27
CA VAL A 408 8.13 -29.85 20.68
C VAL A 408 9.08 -30.96 21.12
N ASP A 409 10.22 -30.63 21.70
CA ASP A 409 11.28 -31.59 22.04
C ASP A 409 10.84 -32.70 23.01
N THR A 410 9.87 -32.43 23.88
CA THR A 410 9.29 -33.41 24.81
C THR A 410 8.19 -34.28 24.19
N SER A 411 7.83 -34.07 22.92
CA SER A 411 6.71 -34.74 22.25
C SER A 411 7.16 -35.48 20.99
N SER A 412 6.65 -36.69 20.78
CA SER A 412 6.81 -37.40 19.50
C SER A 412 5.83 -36.93 18.42
N PHE A 413 4.77 -36.22 18.81
CA PHE A 413 3.79 -35.64 17.90
C PHE A 413 4.27 -34.27 17.41
N VAL A 414 4.34 -34.10 16.09
CA VAL A 414 4.68 -32.86 15.41
C VAL A 414 3.40 -32.27 14.79
N PRO A 415 2.68 -31.36 15.49
CA PRO A 415 1.55 -30.66 14.90
C PRO A 415 1.95 -29.88 13.65
N GLY A 416 1.06 -29.83 12.67
CA GLY A 416 1.35 -29.21 11.38
C GLY A 416 0.21 -29.37 10.37
N PHE A 417 0.37 -28.73 9.22
CA PHE A 417 -0.58 -28.80 8.13
C PHE A 417 0.10 -28.57 6.77
N HIS A 418 -0.55 -29.05 5.72
CA HIS A 418 -0.22 -28.77 4.33
C HIS A 418 -1.40 -28.08 3.67
N GLU A 419 -1.20 -26.87 3.16
CA GLU A 419 -2.23 -26.02 2.59
C GLU A 419 -1.87 -25.63 1.15
N VAL A 420 -2.79 -25.91 0.24
CA VAL A 420 -2.76 -25.53 -1.16
C VAL A 420 -4.01 -24.73 -1.46
N ILE A 421 -3.81 -23.45 -1.77
CA ILE A 421 -4.85 -22.52 -2.18
C ILE A 421 -4.70 -22.27 -3.67
N SER A 422 -5.71 -22.63 -4.45
CA SER A 422 -5.81 -22.29 -5.87
C SER A 422 -6.86 -21.21 -6.05
N ALA A 423 -6.51 -20.12 -6.74
CA ALA A 423 -7.44 -19.02 -6.94
C ALA A 423 -7.38 -18.45 -8.36
N ALA A 424 -8.50 -17.88 -8.79
CA ALA A 424 -8.60 -17.07 -9.99
C ALA A 424 -9.35 -15.78 -9.67
N PHE A 425 -8.98 -14.69 -10.33
CA PHE A 425 -9.59 -13.39 -10.12
C PHE A 425 -9.83 -12.69 -11.46
N VAL A 426 -10.86 -11.84 -11.47
CA VAL A 426 -11.18 -10.97 -12.59
C VAL A 426 -11.73 -9.65 -12.06
N GLU A 427 -11.29 -8.54 -12.64
CA GLU A 427 -11.81 -7.20 -12.41
C GLU A 427 -11.94 -6.48 -13.75
N ALA A 428 -13.02 -5.75 -13.94
CA ALA A 428 -13.26 -4.94 -15.12
C ALA A 428 -13.55 -3.50 -14.70
N ASP A 429 -12.75 -2.55 -15.21
CA ASP A 429 -13.00 -1.11 -15.11
C ASP A 429 -13.85 -0.66 -16.29
N LEU A 430 -15.04 -0.18 -15.98
CA LEU A 430 -16.07 0.26 -16.92
C LEU A 430 -16.17 1.78 -16.86
N TYR A 431 -15.60 2.45 -17.86
CA TYR A 431 -15.63 3.91 -17.97
C TYR A 431 -16.90 4.35 -18.71
N ALA A 432 -17.81 5.01 -17.99
CA ALA A 432 -18.96 5.66 -18.63
C ALA A 432 -18.58 7.03 -19.21
N SER A 433 -17.63 7.72 -18.57
CA SER A 433 -17.05 9.01 -19.00
C SER A 433 -15.70 9.26 -18.31
N ASN A 434 -14.99 10.33 -18.69
CA ASN A 434 -13.78 10.77 -17.96
C ASN A 434 -14.05 11.17 -16.49
N LYS A 435 -15.33 11.36 -16.11
CA LYS A 435 -15.76 11.71 -14.75
C LYS A 435 -16.30 10.54 -13.94
N PHE A 436 -16.57 9.38 -14.54
CA PHE A 436 -17.17 8.24 -13.85
C PHE A 436 -16.63 6.91 -14.35
N VAL A 437 -16.13 6.12 -13.41
CA VAL A 437 -15.70 4.73 -13.61
C VAL A 437 -16.34 3.83 -12.55
N THR A 438 -16.66 2.60 -12.93
CA THR A 438 -17.05 1.53 -12.02
C THR A 438 -16.16 0.32 -12.24
N ARG A 439 -15.61 -0.25 -11.18
CA ARG A 439 -14.93 -1.54 -11.18
C ARG A 439 -15.86 -2.61 -10.64
N VAL A 440 -16.06 -3.66 -11.41
CA VAL A 440 -16.75 -4.88 -10.96
C VAL A 440 -15.77 -6.03 -11.06
N GLY A 441 -15.69 -6.86 -10.02
CA GLY A 441 -14.79 -7.99 -10.02
C GLY A 441 -15.13 -9.03 -8.98
N GLY A 442 -14.35 -10.10 -8.99
CA GLY A 442 -14.44 -11.14 -7.99
C GLY A 442 -13.23 -12.06 -7.99
N ARG A 443 -13.09 -12.79 -6.90
CA ARG A 443 -12.10 -13.83 -6.72
C ARG A 443 -12.81 -15.14 -6.38
N VAL A 444 -12.40 -16.22 -7.04
CA VAL A 444 -12.79 -17.59 -6.68
C VAL A 444 -11.57 -18.27 -6.10
N GLU A 445 -11.77 -19.05 -5.04
CA GLU A 445 -10.69 -19.70 -4.31
C GLU A 445 -11.12 -21.10 -3.87
N TYR A 446 -10.22 -22.06 -4.02
CA TYR A 446 -10.33 -23.40 -3.45
C TYR A 446 -9.16 -23.63 -2.49
N ASN A 447 -9.48 -23.91 -1.24
CA ASN A 447 -8.51 -24.29 -0.21
C ASN A 447 -8.64 -25.78 0.08
N ASN A 448 -7.58 -26.56 -0.15
CA ASN A 448 -7.60 -28.01 0.05
C ASN A 448 -7.64 -28.43 1.53
N LEU A 449 -7.00 -27.67 2.43
CA LEU A 449 -6.87 -27.99 3.84
C LEU A 449 -8.23 -27.86 4.52
N LEU A 450 -8.92 -26.75 4.25
CA LEU A 450 -10.24 -26.45 4.80
C LEU A 450 -11.36 -27.11 3.98
N ASN A 451 -11.04 -27.79 2.88
CA ASN A 451 -11.98 -28.36 1.91
C ASN A 451 -13.07 -27.36 1.48
N GLN A 452 -12.67 -26.13 1.15
CA GLN A 452 -13.58 -25.00 0.98
C GLN A 452 -13.44 -24.37 -0.41
N PHE A 453 -14.52 -24.37 -1.19
CA PHE A 453 -14.67 -23.52 -2.38
C PHE A 453 -15.41 -22.25 -2.02
N SER A 454 -14.92 -21.11 -2.49
CA SER A 454 -15.43 -19.83 -2.04
C SER A 454 -15.35 -18.72 -3.08
N VAL A 455 -16.25 -17.73 -2.99
CA VAL A 455 -16.39 -16.62 -3.96
C VAL A 455 -16.42 -15.28 -3.22
N ASP A 456 -15.59 -14.33 -3.67
CA ASP A 456 -15.41 -13.01 -3.09
C ASP A 456 -15.73 -11.91 -4.11
N PRO A 457 -16.99 -11.42 -4.15
CA PRO A 457 -17.35 -10.33 -5.04
C PRO A 457 -16.79 -8.98 -4.56
N ARG A 458 -16.50 -8.09 -5.52
CA ARG A 458 -16.01 -6.72 -5.28
C ARG A 458 -16.64 -5.75 -6.27
N ILE A 459 -17.04 -4.59 -5.77
CA ILE A 459 -17.54 -3.49 -6.60
C ILE A 459 -17.03 -2.17 -6.05
N SER A 460 -16.62 -1.28 -6.93
CA SER A 460 -16.24 0.08 -6.54
C SER A 460 -16.57 1.06 -7.65
N PHE A 461 -16.76 2.32 -7.30
CA PHE A 461 -16.96 3.39 -8.28
C PHE A 461 -16.26 4.66 -7.83
N ALA A 462 -15.94 5.50 -8.80
CA ALA A 462 -15.40 6.83 -8.55
C ALA A 462 -16.06 7.87 -9.46
N TYR A 463 -16.32 9.04 -8.90
CA TYR A 463 -16.94 10.16 -9.58
C TYR A 463 -16.18 11.47 -9.31
N LYS A 464 -15.80 12.20 -10.36
CA LYS A 464 -15.23 13.55 -10.24
C LYS A 464 -16.33 14.56 -9.92
N THR A 465 -16.29 15.13 -8.72
CA THR A 465 -17.20 16.21 -8.29
C THR A 465 -16.77 17.59 -8.81
N GLY A 466 -15.52 17.73 -9.23
CA GLY A 466 -14.97 18.95 -9.83
C GLY A 466 -13.62 18.68 -10.51
N LYS A 467 -12.83 19.73 -10.75
CA LYS A 467 -11.51 19.62 -11.39
C LYS A 467 -10.51 18.80 -10.54
N ASN A 468 -10.58 18.99 -9.22
CA ASN A 468 -9.60 18.48 -8.25
C ASN A 468 -10.20 17.52 -7.22
N GLY A 469 -11.54 17.38 -7.21
CA GLY A 469 -12.29 16.65 -6.20
C GLY A 469 -12.95 15.40 -6.75
N GLN A 470 -12.95 14.32 -5.97
CA GLN A 470 -13.62 13.07 -6.31
C GLN A 470 -14.28 12.41 -5.09
N VAL A 471 -15.36 11.69 -5.35
CA VAL A 471 -15.98 10.74 -4.42
C VAL A 471 -15.68 9.33 -4.92
N SER A 472 -15.40 8.40 -4.02
CA SER A 472 -15.25 6.98 -4.36
C SER A 472 -15.95 6.12 -3.33
N PHE A 473 -16.50 4.99 -3.77
CA PHE A 473 -17.07 3.97 -2.92
C PHE A 473 -16.47 2.62 -3.27
N ALA A 474 -16.30 1.75 -2.27
CA ALA A 474 -15.93 0.36 -2.47
C ALA A 474 -16.70 -0.56 -1.52
N TYR A 475 -17.14 -1.69 -2.07
CA TYR A 475 -17.58 -2.86 -1.35
C TYR A 475 -16.73 -4.07 -1.77
N GLY A 476 -16.40 -4.94 -0.82
CA GLY A 476 -15.79 -6.22 -1.13
C GLY A 476 -15.84 -7.20 0.03
N LYS A 477 -15.88 -8.49 -0.32
CA LYS A 477 -15.70 -9.61 0.61
C LYS A 477 -14.24 -10.08 0.59
N PHE A 478 -13.71 -10.36 1.77
CA PHE A 478 -12.33 -10.74 2.01
C PHE A 478 -12.27 -11.94 2.94
N ARG A 479 -11.23 -12.78 2.77
CA ARG A 479 -11.00 -13.96 3.61
C ARG A 479 -9.52 -14.21 3.87
N GLN A 480 -9.26 -14.94 4.93
CA GLN A 480 -7.96 -15.52 5.23
C GLN A 480 -8.14 -16.89 5.90
N SER A 481 -7.18 -17.79 5.69
CA SER A 481 -7.06 -18.98 6.52
C SER A 481 -6.77 -18.60 7.99
N PRO A 482 -7.24 -19.39 8.96
CA PRO A 482 -6.93 -19.16 10.37
C PRO A 482 -5.41 -19.16 10.65
N LYS A 483 -5.01 -18.59 11.77
CA LYS A 483 -3.60 -18.54 12.18
C LYS A 483 -3.01 -19.95 12.37
N ASN A 484 -1.71 -20.07 12.14
CA ASN A 484 -0.97 -21.35 12.26
C ASN A 484 -1.14 -21.99 13.64
N GLU A 485 -1.16 -21.16 14.69
CA GLU A 485 -1.32 -21.59 16.08
C GLU A 485 -2.63 -22.38 16.32
N TRP A 486 -3.66 -22.14 15.50
CA TRP A 486 -4.94 -22.85 15.53
C TRP A 486 -4.97 -24.00 14.53
N LEU A 487 -4.59 -23.74 13.28
CA LEU A 487 -4.61 -24.76 12.22
C LEU A 487 -3.74 -25.97 12.55
N ARG A 488 -2.59 -25.78 13.21
CA ARG A 488 -1.72 -26.91 13.59
C ARG A 488 -2.39 -27.93 14.53
N TRP A 489 -3.47 -27.53 15.21
CA TRP A 489 -4.24 -28.38 16.11
C TRP A 489 -5.57 -28.83 15.51
N ASP A 490 -6.25 -27.95 14.77
CA ASP A 490 -7.55 -28.24 14.18
C ASP A 490 -7.62 -27.79 12.71
N ASN A 491 -7.57 -28.78 11.83
CA ASN A 491 -7.69 -28.60 10.37
C ASN A 491 -9.16 -28.59 9.88
N GLN A 492 -10.15 -28.67 10.77
CA GLN A 492 -11.58 -28.59 10.43
C GLN A 492 -12.12 -27.15 10.49
N LEU A 493 -11.27 -26.18 10.84
CA LEU A 493 -11.65 -24.77 10.87
C LEU A 493 -11.95 -24.24 9.46
N GLY A 494 -12.92 -23.34 9.37
CA GLY A 494 -13.21 -22.57 8.16
C GLY A 494 -12.35 -21.30 8.06
N ALA A 495 -12.33 -20.70 6.88
CA ALA A 495 -11.71 -19.40 6.66
C ALA A 495 -12.47 -18.28 7.40
N GLU A 496 -11.72 -17.38 8.03
CA GLU A 496 -12.25 -16.15 8.63
C GLU A 496 -12.61 -15.15 7.52
N LYS A 497 -13.70 -14.40 7.68
CA LYS A 497 -14.24 -13.53 6.63
C LYS A 497 -14.50 -12.12 7.13
N SER A 498 -14.44 -11.18 6.19
CA SER A 498 -14.91 -9.83 6.44
C SER A 498 -15.44 -9.15 5.18
N ASP A 499 -16.44 -8.30 5.38
CA ASP A 499 -17.00 -7.44 4.33
C ASP A 499 -16.63 -5.99 4.63
N HIS A 500 -16.12 -5.27 3.64
CA HIS A 500 -15.73 -3.87 3.78
C HIS A 500 -16.68 -2.98 2.97
N TYR A 501 -17.14 -1.89 3.57
CA TYR A 501 -17.90 -0.82 2.94
C TYR A 501 -17.15 0.48 3.20
N ILE A 502 -16.76 1.19 2.14
CA ILE A 502 -15.88 2.34 2.25
C ILE A 502 -16.42 3.46 1.36
N LEU A 503 -16.59 4.65 1.94
CA LEU A 503 -16.95 5.86 1.23
C LEU A 503 -15.88 6.92 1.45
N ASN A 504 -15.32 7.42 0.36
CA ASN A 504 -14.21 8.34 0.35
C ASN A 504 -14.58 9.64 -0.39
N TYR A 505 -14.13 10.78 0.15
CA TYR A 505 -13.97 12.01 -0.60
C TYR A 505 -12.52 12.46 -0.55
N GLN A 506 -11.98 12.86 -1.71
CA GLN A 506 -10.61 13.33 -1.85
C GLN A 506 -10.56 14.60 -2.69
N LEU A 507 -9.74 15.55 -2.25
CA LEU A 507 -9.39 16.78 -2.96
C LEU A 507 -7.87 16.87 -3.08
N ILE A 508 -7.35 16.89 -4.31
CA ILE A 508 -5.91 17.05 -4.58
C ILE A 508 -5.70 18.33 -5.38
N GLU A 509 -5.02 19.31 -4.79
CA GLU A 509 -4.74 20.58 -5.45
C GLU A 509 -3.38 21.16 -5.05
N ASN A 510 -2.54 21.48 -6.04
CA ASN A 510 -1.27 22.17 -5.84
C ASN A 510 -0.33 21.49 -4.82
N ARG A 511 -0.16 20.16 -4.91
CA ARG A 511 0.62 19.34 -3.95
C ARG A 511 0.08 19.36 -2.51
N ARG A 512 -1.21 19.64 -2.36
CA ARG A 512 -1.97 19.46 -1.12
C ARG A 512 -3.01 18.38 -1.35
N THR A 513 -3.19 17.53 -0.35
CA THR A 513 -4.15 16.43 -0.38
C THR A 513 -5.01 16.53 0.85
N PHE A 514 -6.32 16.63 0.66
CA PHE A 514 -7.32 16.44 1.71
C PHE A 514 -8.11 15.18 1.40
N ARG A 515 -8.31 14.32 2.41
CA ARG A 515 -9.10 13.10 2.30
C ARG A 515 -9.94 12.93 3.55
N VAL A 516 -11.21 12.60 3.37
CA VAL A 516 -12.11 12.11 4.41
C VAL A 516 -12.67 10.77 3.98
N GLU A 517 -12.72 9.81 4.88
CA GLU A 517 -13.21 8.46 4.59
C GLU A 517 -14.08 7.95 5.74
N GLY A 518 -15.26 7.45 5.40
CA GLY A 518 -16.10 6.68 6.31
C GLY A 518 -16.00 5.20 5.92
N TYR A 519 -15.93 4.32 6.91
CA TYR A 519 -15.92 2.88 6.68
C TYR A 519 -16.82 2.13 7.65
N TYR A 520 -17.33 0.99 7.16
CA TYR A 520 -18.01 -0.01 7.95
C TYR A 520 -17.48 -1.38 7.53
N LYS A 521 -17.11 -2.19 8.50
CA LYS A 521 -16.55 -3.52 8.31
C LYS A 521 -17.29 -4.50 9.21
N THR A 522 -17.63 -5.67 8.68
CA THR A 522 -18.18 -6.78 9.46
C THR A 522 -17.22 -7.95 9.42
N TYR A 523 -17.18 -8.70 10.51
CA TYR A 523 -16.44 -9.95 10.66
C TYR A 523 -17.43 -11.10 10.84
N SER A 524 -17.16 -12.20 10.17
CA SER A 524 -17.89 -13.46 10.36
C SER A 524 -16.92 -14.63 10.32
N ASP A 525 -17.32 -15.73 10.91
CA ASP A 525 -16.53 -16.96 10.96
C ASP A 525 -15.17 -16.80 11.66
N LEU A 526 -15.07 -15.87 12.63
CA LEU A 526 -13.88 -15.72 13.46
C LEU A 526 -13.70 -16.95 14.35
N ILE A 527 -12.44 -17.28 14.66
CA ILE A 527 -12.13 -18.39 15.56
C ILE A 527 -12.62 -18.09 16.97
N LYS A 528 -13.29 -19.06 17.61
CA LYS A 528 -13.78 -18.98 18.99
C LYS A 528 -13.57 -20.29 19.75
N PHE A 529 -13.36 -20.17 21.06
CA PHE A 529 -13.24 -21.30 21.98
C PHE A 529 -14.63 -21.73 22.45
N LYS A 530 -14.97 -22.98 22.19
CA LYS A 530 -16.29 -23.52 22.53
C LYS A 530 -16.44 -23.56 24.05
N ASN A 531 -17.42 -22.82 24.58
CA ASN A 531 -17.67 -22.66 26.01
C ASN A 531 -16.42 -22.24 26.81
N GLY A 532 -15.53 -21.44 26.20
CA GLY A 532 -14.28 -20.99 26.82
C GLY A 532 -13.20 -22.07 26.97
N ASN A 533 -13.38 -23.25 26.37
CA ASN A 533 -12.36 -24.30 26.38
C ASN A 533 -11.31 -24.04 25.27
N PRO A 534 -10.04 -23.75 25.62
CA PRO A 534 -9.00 -23.41 24.63
C PRO A 534 -8.58 -24.60 23.73
N PHE A 535 -9.01 -25.82 24.05
CA PHE A 535 -8.72 -27.01 23.26
C PHE A 535 -9.82 -27.38 22.26
N VAL A 536 -10.94 -26.64 22.25
CA VAL A 536 -12.07 -26.92 21.37
C VAL A 536 -12.41 -25.66 20.58
N LEU A 537 -12.07 -25.66 19.30
CA LEU A 537 -12.18 -24.50 18.41
C LEU A 537 -13.43 -24.61 17.53
N ASN A 538 -13.97 -23.47 17.12
CA ASN A 538 -15.00 -23.35 16.08
C ASN A 538 -14.89 -21.99 15.36
N ASN A 539 -15.74 -21.78 14.35
CA ASN A 539 -15.86 -20.53 13.60
C ASN A 539 -17.16 -19.76 13.92
N GLU A 540 -17.61 -19.78 15.18
CA GLU A 540 -18.86 -19.09 15.55
C GLU A 540 -18.65 -17.59 15.89
N GLY A 541 -17.40 -17.11 15.84
CA GLY A 541 -17.07 -15.74 16.17
C GLY A 541 -17.51 -14.72 15.11
N SER A 542 -17.78 -13.50 15.55
CA SER A 542 -18.27 -12.40 14.71
C SER A 542 -17.86 -11.04 15.27
N GLY A 543 -18.08 -9.96 14.52
CA GLY A 543 -17.78 -8.62 15.00
C GLY A 543 -18.00 -7.53 13.95
N TYR A 544 -17.67 -6.30 14.31
CA TYR A 544 -17.67 -5.18 13.38
C TYR A 544 -16.56 -4.18 13.73
N ALA A 545 -16.22 -3.34 12.76
CA ALA A 545 -15.40 -2.15 12.95
C ALA A 545 -15.94 -1.02 12.06
N ARG A 546 -16.12 0.17 12.60
CA ARG A 546 -16.63 1.32 11.87
C ARG A 546 -15.95 2.60 12.31
N GLY A 547 -15.91 3.59 11.43
CA GLY A 547 -15.18 4.80 11.76
C GLY A 547 -15.13 5.86 10.68
N VAL A 548 -14.44 6.94 11.03
CA VAL A 548 -14.17 8.07 10.15
C VAL A 548 -12.69 8.42 10.22
N GLU A 549 -12.09 8.67 9.07
CA GLU A 549 -10.68 8.97 8.89
C GLU A 549 -10.52 10.31 8.18
N LEU A 550 -9.55 11.10 8.62
CA LEU A 550 -9.18 12.40 8.06
C LEU A 550 -7.68 12.40 7.75
N PHE A 551 -7.32 12.89 6.58
CA PHE A 551 -5.93 13.08 6.17
C PHE A 551 -5.77 14.42 5.49
N TYR A 552 -4.73 15.15 5.90
CA TYR A 552 -4.29 16.35 5.23
C TYR A 552 -2.77 16.29 5.05
N ARG A 553 -2.27 16.45 3.82
CA ARG A 553 -0.84 16.59 3.52
C ARG A 553 -0.60 17.85 2.72
N ASP A 554 0.45 18.58 3.05
CA ASP A 554 0.84 19.82 2.38
C ASP A 554 2.36 19.87 2.21
N ASN A 555 2.77 19.94 0.96
CA ASN A 555 4.16 20.08 0.53
C ASN A 555 4.32 21.32 -0.35
N LYS A 556 3.60 22.41 -0.03
CA LYS A 556 3.65 23.64 -0.80
C LYS A 556 3.60 24.91 0.03
N THR A 557 2.75 24.98 1.05
CA THR A 557 2.48 26.24 1.77
C THR A 557 3.73 26.78 2.46
N ILE A 558 4.47 25.90 3.13
CA ILE A 558 5.75 26.24 3.76
C ILE A 558 6.88 25.78 2.83
N ARG A 559 7.75 26.71 2.44
CA ARG A 559 8.88 26.41 1.55
C ARG A 559 9.79 25.37 2.21
N ASN A 560 10.19 24.35 1.44
CA ASN A 560 11.04 23.25 1.88
C ASN A 560 10.49 22.44 3.07
N ALA A 561 9.17 22.50 3.32
CA ALA A 561 8.53 21.65 4.30
C ALA A 561 7.53 20.69 3.64
N ASP A 562 7.43 19.50 4.23
CA ASP A 562 6.42 18.50 3.93
C ASP A 562 5.83 18.06 5.27
N TYR A 563 4.53 18.22 5.43
CA TYR A 563 3.85 17.83 6.66
C TYR A 563 2.50 17.21 6.35
N TRP A 564 2.08 16.33 7.25
CA TRP A 564 0.75 15.76 7.21
C TRP A 564 0.17 15.55 8.59
N ILE A 565 -1.16 15.55 8.62
CA ILE A 565 -1.99 15.36 9.79
C ILE A 565 -2.93 14.21 9.46
N SER A 566 -3.02 13.24 10.36
CA SER A 566 -3.95 12.12 10.26
C SER A 566 -4.76 12.00 11.54
N TYR A 567 -6.03 11.67 11.37
CA TYR A 567 -6.93 11.34 12.47
C TYR A 567 -7.80 10.15 12.07
N SER A 568 -8.02 9.23 13.00
CA SER A 568 -8.91 8.08 12.81
C SER A 568 -9.76 7.87 14.06
N PHE A 569 -11.07 7.79 13.85
CA PHE A 569 -12.02 7.28 14.83
C PHE A 569 -12.33 5.81 14.51
N LEU A 570 -12.36 4.97 15.54
CA LEU A 570 -12.66 3.55 15.46
C LEU A 570 -13.67 3.18 16.56
N ASP A 571 -14.74 2.53 16.15
CA ASP A 571 -15.70 1.86 17.01
C ASP A 571 -15.77 0.39 16.58
N THR A 572 -15.41 -0.53 17.48
CA THR A 572 -15.21 -1.95 17.15
C THR A 572 -15.52 -2.85 18.33
N GLU A 573 -16.16 -3.98 18.02
CA GLU A 573 -16.40 -5.08 18.95
C GLU A 573 -16.25 -6.41 18.21
N ARG A 574 -15.70 -7.40 18.90
CA ARG A 574 -15.54 -8.76 18.41
C ARG A 574 -15.91 -9.77 19.49
N ASP A 575 -16.63 -10.79 19.08
CA ASP A 575 -16.83 -12.03 19.80
C ASP A 575 -15.93 -13.09 19.17
N TYR A 576 -14.79 -13.38 19.79
CA TYR A 576 -13.72 -14.20 19.21
C TYR A 576 -12.82 -14.79 20.32
N LEU A 577 -12.10 -15.87 19.99
CA LEU A 577 -11.23 -16.60 20.92
C LEU A 577 -11.96 -16.94 22.24
N ASP A 578 -11.47 -16.44 23.36
CA ASP A 578 -11.96 -16.71 24.72
C ASP A 578 -12.90 -15.62 25.26
N THR A 579 -13.28 -14.62 24.44
CA THR A 579 -14.16 -13.55 24.92
C THR A 579 -15.52 -14.08 25.35
N ARG A 580 -16.02 -13.62 26.51
CA ARG A 580 -17.33 -14.04 27.05
C ARG A 580 -18.50 -13.60 26.17
N TYR A 581 -18.36 -12.46 25.50
CA TYR A 581 -19.30 -11.83 24.58
C TYR A 581 -18.54 -10.82 23.72
N ALA A 582 -19.22 -10.17 22.77
CA ALA A 582 -18.60 -9.16 21.90
C ALA A 582 -17.99 -8.01 22.71
N VAL A 583 -16.70 -7.75 22.53
CA VAL A 583 -15.97 -6.69 23.23
C VAL A 583 -15.00 -5.96 22.31
N THR A 584 -14.65 -4.72 22.65
CA THR A 584 -13.54 -4.03 22.00
C THR A 584 -12.23 -4.77 22.28
N PRO A 585 -11.48 -5.21 21.25
CA PRO A 585 -10.21 -5.91 21.42
C PRO A 585 -9.20 -5.11 22.25
N SER A 586 -8.38 -5.79 23.05
CA SER A 586 -7.38 -5.16 23.94
C SER A 586 -6.34 -4.31 23.21
N PHE A 587 -6.09 -4.62 21.93
CA PHE A 587 -5.19 -3.84 21.08
C PHE A 587 -5.90 -2.67 20.39
N ALA A 588 -7.21 -2.49 20.46
CA ALA A 588 -7.93 -1.45 19.72
C ALA A 588 -8.08 -0.16 20.53
N SER A 589 -7.90 0.99 19.88
CA SER A 589 -8.10 2.32 20.46
C SER A 589 -9.09 3.14 19.63
N ALA A 590 -9.96 3.89 20.30
CA ALA A 590 -11.03 4.64 19.64
C ALA A 590 -10.55 5.85 18.85
N HIS A 591 -9.56 6.60 19.36
CA HIS A 591 -9.04 7.80 18.71
C HIS A 591 -7.55 7.65 18.44
N ASN A 592 -7.15 7.83 17.19
CA ASN A 592 -5.76 7.82 16.75
C ASN A 592 -5.45 9.12 16.01
N PHE A 593 -4.37 9.80 16.38
CA PHE A 593 -3.95 11.08 15.81
C PHE A 593 -2.45 11.11 15.58
N SER A 594 -2.02 11.62 14.43
CA SER A 594 -0.60 11.87 14.17
C SER A 594 -0.37 13.16 13.40
N VAL A 595 0.73 13.84 13.73
CA VAL A 595 1.27 14.98 12.98
C VAL A 595 2.70 14.66 12.64
N VAL A 596 3.04 14.67 11.36
CA VAL A 596 4.41 14.55 10.88
C VAL A 596 4.81 15.85 10.22
N TYR A 597 5.99 16.36 10.57
CA TYR A 597 6.55 17.58 10.02
C TYR A 597 8.00 17.34 9.63
N LYS A 598 8.36 17.73 8.41
CA LYS A 598 9.72 17.67 7.87
C LYS A 598 10.07 19.01 7.26
N HIS A 599 11.27 19.50 7.50
CA HIS A 599 11.72 20.79 6.96
C HIS A 599 13.22 20.75 6.64
N PHE A 600 13.55 20.98 5.36
CA PHE A 600 14.93 21.15 4.92
C PHE A 600 15.39 22.61 4.97
N VAL A 601 16.38 22.90 5.81
CA VAL A 601 16.98 24.22 5.97
C VAL A 601 18.26 24.29 5.13
N SER A 602 18.16 24.88 3.94
CA SER A 602 19.25 24.90 2.95
C SER A 602 20.54 25.54 3.45
N SER A 603 20.47 26.58 4.29
CA SER A 603 21.65 27.24 4.88
C SER A 603 22.43 26.33 5.84
N LEU A 604 21.73 25.41 6.51
CA LEU A 604 22.33 24.43 7.42
C LEU A 604 22.69 23.13 6.71
N LYS A 605 22.17 22.91 5.50
CA LYS A 605 22.20 21.61 4.79
C LYS A 605 21.64 20.49 5.68
N THR A 606 20.56 20.80 6.39
CA THR A 606 19.99 19.93 7.42
C THR A 606 18.50 19.80 7.23
N GLN A 607 18.00 18.56 7.25
CA GLN A 607 16.58 18.28 7.43
C GLN A 607 16.28 18.04 8.90
N PHE A 608 15.26 18.72 9.41
CA PHE A 608 14.65 18.41 10.70
C PHE A 608 13.35 17.67 10.48
N GLY A 609 13.08 16.65 11.30
CA GLY A 609 11.82 15.93 11.31
C GLY A 609 11.28 15.76 12.72
N ALA A 610 9.96 15.86 12.86
CA ALA A 610 9.24 15.58 14.08
C ALA A 610 7.94 14.83 13.77
N THR A 611 7.61 13.86 14.61
CA THR A 611 6.34 13.13 14.56
C THR A 611 5.75 13.13 15.95
N TYR A 612 4.54 13.65 16.10
CA TYR A 612 3.72 13.45 17.29
C TYR A 612 2.66 12.40 16.98
N SER A 613 2.50 11.44 17.89
CA SER A 613 1.48 10.38 17.83
C SER A 613 0.73 10.32 19.15
N PHE A 614 -0.59 10.28 19.06
CA PHE A 614 -1.50 10.13 20.19
C PHE A 614 -2.50 9.00 19.90
N THR A 615 -2.72 8.13 20.88
CA THR A 615 -3.84 7.18 20.83
C THR A 615 -4.62 7.22 22.14
N SER A 616 -5.95 7.13 22.09
CA SER A 616 -6.76 7.00 23.30
C SER A 616 -6.43 5.69 24.03
N GLY A 617 -6.81 5.62 25.31
CA GLY A 617 -6.67 4.41 26.12
C GLY A 617 -7.35 3.19 25.48
N ARG A 618 -6.76 2.02 25.71
CA ARG A 618 -7.26 0.73 25.22
C ARG A 618 -8.00 -0.03 26.32
N PRO A 619 -8.98 -0.88 25.97
CA PRO A 619 -9.64 -1.71 26.95
C PRO A 619 -8.71 -2.82 27.47
N TYR A 620 -8.86 -3.20 28.73
CA TYR A 620 -8.26 -4.42 29.27
C TYR A 620 -9.21 -5.06 30.28
N ASN A 621 -9.11 -6.38 30.42
CA ASN A 621 -9.83 -7.10 31.45
C ASN A 621 -9.06 -7.10 32.76
N ASN A 622 -9.68 -6.63 33.85
CA ASN A 622 -9.16 -6.75 35.19
C ASN A 622 -9.89 -7.88 35.91
N PRO A 623 -9.26 -9.04 36.20
CA PRO A 623 -9.91 -10.14 36.90
C PRO A 623 -10.28 -9.82 38.35
N ASN A 624 -9.77 -8.72 38.92
CA ASN A 624 -10.16 -8.21 40.24
C ASN A 624 -11.43 -7.33 40.21
N GLU A 625 -12.00 -7.07 39.03
CA GLU A 625 -13.25 -6.34 38.86
C GLU A 625 -14.37 -7.27 38.37
N ASP A 626 -15.61 -6.98 38.79
CA ASP A 626 -16.77 -7.77 38.37
C ASP A 626 -17.07 -7.62 36.86
N GLN A 627 -16.74 -6.46 36.28
CA GLN A 627 -17.04 -6.13 34.90
C GLN A 627 -15.91 -6.51 33.94
N PHE A 628 -16.22 -7.43 33.03
CA PHE A 628 -15.27 -7.87 32.01
C PHE A 628 -14.91 -6.73 31.04
N ASN A 629 -13.61 -6.54 30.80
CA ASN A 629 -13.05 -5.58 29.83
C ASN A 629 -13.41 -4.09 30.10
N ASN A 630 -13.67 -3.74 31.36
CA ASN A 630 -14.05 -2.38 31.78
C ASN A 630 -12.83 -1.43 31.94
N GLY A 631 -11.66 -1.96 32.28
CA GLY A 631 -10.44 -1.18 32.47
C GLY A 631 -10.03 -0.41 31.21
N ARG A 632 -9.43 0.79 31.38
CA ARG A 632 -8.88 1.59 30.28
C ARG A 632 -7.47 2.04 30.61
N THR A 633 -6.53 1.79 29.69
CA THR A 633 -5.16 2.30 29.85
C THR A 633 -5.10 3.82 29.72
N ARG A 634 -3.99 4.43 30.15
CA ARG A 634 -3.71 5.84 29.83
C ARG A 634 -3.54 6.01 28.32
N SER A 635 -3.78 7.21 27.82
CA SER A 635 -3.51 7.54 26.42
C SER A 635 -2.03 7.33 26.07
N TYR A 636 -1.77 6.72 24.92
CA TYR A 636 -0.43 6.65 24.35
C TYR A 636 0.00 8.03 23.86
N GLN A 637 1.24 8.41 24.12
CA GLN A 637 1.88 9.60 23.56
C GLN A 637 3.32 9.32 23.14
N ASP A 638 3.69 9.84 21.98
CA ASP A 638 5.06 9.75 21.45
C ASP A 638 5.39 11.01 20.66
N LEU A 639 6.43 11.72 21.10
CA LEU A 639 7.08 12.77 20.32
C LEU A 639 8.44 12.25 19.87
N SER A 640 8.53 11.88 18.60
CA SER A 640 9.76 11.40 17.97
C SER A 640 10.39 12.52 17.13
N VAL A 641 11.73 12.62 17.12
CA VAL A 641 12.47 13.61 16.32
C VAL A 641 13.62 12.97 15.55
N ASN A 642 13.99 13.58 14.42
CA ASN A 642 15.21 13.26 13.70
C ASN A 642 15.88 14.49 13.08
N ILE A 643 17.16 14.33 12.78
CA ILE A 643 18.01 15.33 12.15
C ILE A 643 18.86 14.61 11.10
N SER A 644 18.76 15.04 9.84
CA SER A 644 19.61 14.57 8.74
C SER A 644 20.51 15.72 8.28
N TYR A 645 21.80 15.67 8.63
CA TYR A 645 22.80 16.65 8.20
C TYR A 645 23.56 16.15 6.97
N LEU A 646 23.65 16.98 5.93
CA LEU A 646 24.25 16.67 4.63
C LEU A 646 25.48 17.57 4.39
N PRO A 647 26.60 17.33 5.08
CA PRO A 647 27.82 18.13 4.92
C PRO A 647 28.32 18.13 3.47
N LYS A 648 28.17 16.99 2.78
CA LYS A 648 28.49 16.78 1.37
C LYS A 648 27.36 15.97 0.72
N PRO A 649 27.16 16.05 -0.60
CA PRO A 649 26.11 15.29 -1.27
C PRO A 649 26.17 13.80 -0.94
N ASN A 650 27.38 13.21 -0.89
CA ASN A 650 27.61 11.79 -0.68
C ASN A 650 27.87 11.36 0.79
N LEU A 651 27.61 12.25 1.76
CA LEU A 651 27.79 11.99 3.19
C LEU A 651 26.58 12.50 3.96
N ILE A 652 25.89 11.62 4.68
CA ILE A 652 24.75 11.94 5.53
C ILE A 652 25.08 11.55 6.97
N VAL A 653 24.86 12.45 7.91
CA VAL A 653 24.88 12.18 9.35
C VAL A 653 23.45 12.26 9.85
N TYR A 654 22.93 11.15 10.34
CA TYR A 654 21.55 11.02 10.79
C TYR A 654 21.49 10.76 12.28
N PHE A 655 20.69 11.54 12.99
CA PHE A 655 20.36 11.34 14.39
C PHE A 655 18.85 11.17 14.53
N SER A 656 18.40 10.28 15.40
CA SER A 656 16.99 10.19 15.79
C SER A 656 16.80 9.76 17.23
N CYS A 657 15.72 10.25 17.84
CA CYS A 657 15.28 9.87 19.16
C CYS A 657 13.76 9.66 19.11
N THR A 658 13.30 8.45 19.44
CA THR A 658 11.87 8.18 19.63
C THR A 658 11.43 8.61 21.02
N ASN A 659 10.16 8.96 21.22
CA ASN A 659 9.59 9.35 22.51
C ASN A 659 10.52 10.24 23.36
N VAL A 660 10.94 11.38 22.81
CA VAL A 660 11.92 12.30 23.42
C VAL A 660 11.49 12.75 24.82
N LEU A 661 10.17 12.87 25.03
CA LEU A 661 9.58 13.25 26.30
C LEU A 661 9.57 12.09 27.32
N GLY A 662 9.78 10.85 26.88
CA GLY A 662 9.86 9.68 27.73
C GLY A 662 8.53 9.29 28.38
N TYR A 663 7.42 9.47 27.66
CA TYR A 663 6.13 9.03 28.17
C TYR A 663 6.14 7.51 28.42
N ASP A 664 5.76 7.12 29.63
CA ASP A 664 5.59 5.71 30.01
C ASP A 664 4.28 5.18 29.43
N ASN A 665 4.40 4.59 28.24
CA ASN A 665 3.26 4.08 27.48
C ASN A 665 2.86 2.68 27.96
N ILE A 666 1.66 2.57 28.53
CA ILE A 666 1.08 1.32 29.03
C ILE A 666 0.02 0.83 28.04
N PHE A 667 0.16 -0.41 27.59
CA PHE A 667 -0.71 -1.03 26.58
C PHE A 667 -1.73 -2.01 27.16
N GLY A 668 -1.57 -2.40 28.42
CA GLY A 668 -2.45 -3.31 29.14
C GLY A 668 -1.82 -3.75 30.45
N TYR A 669 -2.43 -4.77 31.06
CA TYR A 669 -1.92 -5.40 32.28
C TYR A 669 -1.99 -6.90 32.12
N GLU A 670 -0.91 -7.56 32.51
CA GLU A 670 -0.84 -9.00 32.72
C GLU A 670 -1.21 -9.29 34.18
N TYR A 671 -1.94 -10.37 34.43
CA TYR A 671 -2.38 -10.76 35.78
C TYR A 671 -1.88 -12.16 36.11
N SER A 672 -1.64 -12.41 37.39
CA SER A 672 -1.35 -13.75 37.89
C SER A 672 -2.50 -14.73 37.59
N ASN A 673 -2.16 -16.01 37.47
CA ASN A 673 -3.16 -17.06 37.28
C ASN A 673 -3.88 -17.43 38.59
N THR A 674 -3.32 -17.02 39.73
CA THR A 674 -3.81 -17.32 41.07
C THR A 674 -3.96 -16.05 41.92
N GLN A 675 -4.94 -16.06 42.82
CA GLN A 675 -5.11 -14.98 43.80
C GLN A 675 -4.04 -15.08 44.88
N ASN A 676 -3.55 -13.93 45.33
CA ASN A 676 -2.68 -13.83 46.50
C ASN A 676 -3.48 -14.03 47.81
N ALA A 677 -2.80 -13.92 48.97
CA ALA A 677 -3.42 -14.12 50.29
C ALA A 677 -4.60 -13.17 50.59
N ASP A 678 -4.65 -12.01 49.92
CA ASP A 678 -5.73 -11.02 50.06
C ASP A 678 -6.88 -11.23 49.05
N GLY A 679 -6.83 -12.32 48.26
CA GLY A 679 -7.83 -12.60 47.22
C GLY A 679 -7.64 -11.78 45.93
N ILE A 680 -6.48 -11.16 45.73
CA ILE A 680 -6.20 -10.28 44.59
C ILE A 680 -5.28 -11.00 43.59
N TYR A 681 -5.62 -10.94 42.31
CA TYR A 681 -4.72 -11.28 41.22
C TYR A 681 -3.67 -10.18 41.07
N ASN A 682 -2.41 -10.48 41.35
CA ASN A 682 -1.30 -9.56 41.18
C ASN A 682 -1.20 -9.14 39.70
N SER A 683 -0.72 -7.93 39.43
CA SER A 683 -0.68 -7.40 38.06
C SER A 683 0.64 -6.74 37.72
N ARG A 684 1.00 -6.80 36.44
CA ARG A 684 2.17 -6.16 35.84
C ARG A 684 1.78 -5.40 34.59
N ALA A 685 2.20 -4.15 34.48
CA ALA A 685 1.88 -3.33 33.30
C ALA A 685 2.66 -3.80 32.07
N ILE A 686 1.97 -3.94 30.95
CA ILE A 686 2.54 -4.19 29.63
C ILE A 686 3.01 -2.84 29.07
N ARG A 687 4.32 -2.67 28.94
CA ARG A 687 4.98 -1.40 28.53
C ARG A 687 6.20 -1.67 27.67
N GLN A 688 6.67 -0.69 26.91
CA GLN A 688 7.86 -0.88 26.06
C GLN A 688 9.11 -1.20 26.88
N ALA A 689 10.03 -1.99 26.31
CA ALA A 689 11.30 -2.36 26.93
C ALA A 689 12.17 -1.16 27.36
N ALA A 690 12.01 0.00 26.73
CA ALA A 690 12.65 1.25 27.10
C ALA A 690 11.74 2.44 26.78
N PRO A 691 11.83 3.55 27.52
CA PRO A 691 10.95 4.70 27.31
C PRO A 691 11.22 5.44 26.00
N ARG A 692 12.39 5.27 25.39
CA ARG A 692 12.81 5.95 24.15
C ARG A 692 13.81 5.08 23.41
N PHE A 693 14.19 5.42 22.19
CA PHE A 693 15.28 4.77 21.44
C PHE A 693 16.11 5.84 20.73
N VAL A 694 17.43 5.79 20.88
CA VAL A 694 18.37 6.76 20.29
C VAL A 694 19.24 6.07 19.26
N PHE A 695 19.36 6.69 18.10
CA PHE A 695 20.12 6.16 16.98
C PHE A 695 20.96 7.25 16.32
N LEU A 696 22.21 6.91 16.00
CA LEU A 696 23.12 7.73 15.22
C LEU A 696 23.65 6.88 14.05
N GLY A 697 23.61 7.41 12.84
CA GLY A 697 24.11 6.76 11.64
C GLY A 697 24.93 7.71 10.79
N VAL A 698 26.02 7.22 10.21
CA VAL A 698 26.81 7.91 9.20
C VAL A 698 26.76 7.10 7.93
N PHE A 699 26.23 7.71 6.87
CA PHE A 699 26.01 7.07 5.58
C PHE A 699 26.91 7.71 4.53
N ILE A 700 27.71 6.88 3.85
CA ILE A 700 28.70 7.30 2.85
C ILE A 700 28.36 6.63 1.53
N THR A 701 28.31 7.39 0.44
CA THR A 701 28.16 6.87 -0.92
C THR A 701 29.44 7.11 -1.71
N LEU A 702 29.93 6.05 -2.34
CA LEU A 702 31.05 6.07 -3.29
C LEU A 702 30.51 5.75 -4.69
N SER A 703 30.58 6.73 -5.58
CA SER A 703 30.14 6.63 -6.97
C SER A 703 31.00 7.52 -7.87
N LYS A 704 31.02 7.21 -9.17
CA LYS A 704 31.69 8.07 -10.18
C LYS A 704 31.10 9.48 -10.19
N ASP A 705 29.78 9.57 -10.08
CA ASP A 705 29.06 10.82 -9.86
C ASP A 705 28.96 11.10 -8.36
N LYS A 706 29.67 12.12 -7.88
CA LYS A 706 29.73 12.50 -6.47
C LYS A 706 28.46 13.21 -5.97
N SER A 707 27.48 13.49 -6.83
CA SER A 707 26.19 14.05 -6.44
C SER A 707 25.20 12.99 -5.94
N ILE A 708 25.45 11.71 -6.24
CA ILE A 708 24.59 10.59 -5.84
C ILE A 708 24.78 10.26 -4.36
N ASN A 709 23.68 9.92 -3.69
CA ASN A 709 23.67 9.45 -2.31
C ASN A 709 22.55 8.44 -2.03
N GLN A 710 22.48 7.96 -0.79
CA GLN A 710 21.48 7.00 -0.32
C GLN A 710 20.06 7.59 -0.19
N LEU A 711 19.94 8.92 -0.14
CA LEU A 711 18.68 9.66 0.02
C LEU A 711 18.49 10.62 -1.16
N PRO A 712 18.27 10.11 -2.38
CA PRO A 712 18.13 10.97 -3.54
C PRO A 712 16.95 11.93 -3.32
N SER A 713 17.15 13.22 -3.62
CA SER A 713 16.17 14.32 -3.52
C SER A 713 15.85 14.92 -2.13
N LEU A 714 16.76 14.80 -1.15
CA LEU A 714 16.73 15.66 0.06
C LEU A 714 16.91 17.15 -0.24
#